data_AF-A0A7V4P3W0-F1
#
_entry.id   AF-A0A7V4P3W0-F1
#
_cell.length_a   1.000
_cell.length_b   1.000
_cell.length_c   1.000
_cell.angle_alpha   90.00
_cell.angle_beta   90.00
_cell.angle_gamma   90.00
#
_symmetry.space_group_name_H-M   'P 1'
#
loop_
_entity.id
_entity.type
_entity.pdbx_description
1 polymer ?
#
loop_
_entity_poly.entity_id
_entity_poly.type
_entity_poly.pdbx_seq_one_letter_code
_entity_poly.pdbx_strand_id
1 'polypeptide(L)'
;MPSARSDDLGGRMACDRGRCRPISYTKRRRVRGRPRRPSGATRQAAAGLGSPRGQLGGVMNAACLGRKYGMVGLLLSVGVIAAAQSPDMAMLTPDQRERFSRGSDLVLTGDFAAAARTLERLRHDVPEATDLGRLMAWVDECNQLRASRERLREKIFEYHRDKALEHEKAAIAAADSPAPAGGEAKTEDEPDRNAKWKEALGEVYSALQNTDDEDGFRQLDWVTRIASGAARKAAESRRSGESKEAFILYELLRLTFPENEAYEREARECRRLAHFAAFYTKKKEWQTELRNIQPSVVREILARVSHDYVREPDFKKLTISALENVALLGRTPQLHEIFPTLKDRDRQGNFVDRIDQQLGKVRGRKRFDYKEAAGVFENVMRINRDTVELPDAVMVQEFVTGLLEPLDDFTSVIWPSSVSEFTKHTRGEFVGVGISIQKDLATGFIRVESPLPDTPAYEAGIAPGEFIVAVDGRSAKDLEVDEAVDLITGEPGTKVTLTIRNLSGEDRTMTLTRRRVKIFTVAGVKRKSIGTDWDYLIDEQMRIGYVRVSSFMEQTVEELKVALEELQRQGCRGLILDLRFNPGGLLKAAIDVSELFLNEGEPIVMTKGRSGKPDQDIKADPSTAFRGWPIIVLVNEASASASEIVSGALSGRGKACIVGTRTYGKGLVQNLIPIEDGAAFLKLTTQYYYVPNNDPEVPWRCLHRETGAKVWGVDPDITVKITPYEARKVIRLRRRSDVLKAKGASEIPAQVLNRRPTTQPIEGDEYASKFDDHPDVDVQLLTALNVMRTKLLSRQPWVQSPKVAIRDPLTIGGATER
;
A
#
# COMPACT_ATOMS: atom_id res chain seq x y z
N MET A 1 -66.01 -11.39 35.23
CA MET A 1 -66.76 -12.65 35.08
C MET A 1 -66.03 -13.54 34.10
N PRO A 2 -65.88 -14.85 34.39
CA PRO A 2 -64.56 -15.48 34.35
C PRO A 2 -64.48 -16.84 33.64
N SER A 3 -63.26 -17.29 33.32
CA SER A 3 -62.71 -18.55 33.85
C SER A 3 -61.19 -18.58 33.54
N ALA A 4 -60.28 -18.46 34.52
CA ALA A 4 -59.94 -19.40 35.61
C ALA A 4 -59.12 -20.60 35.05
N ARG A 5 -57.93 -21.00 35.51
CA ARG A 5 -57.14 -20.90 36.77
C ARG A 5 -55.66 -21.25 36.40
N SER A 6 -54.60 -20.67 36.95
CA SER A 6 -54.02 -20.84 38.31
C SER A 6 -53.78 -22.34 38.63
N ASP A 7 -52.64 -22.86 39.10
CA ASP A 7 -51.70 -22.51 40.18
C ASP A 7 -50.34 -23.23 39.85
N ASP A 8 -49.18 -23.07 40.49
CA ASP A 8 -48.76 -22.34 41.68
C ASP A 8 -47.22 -22.19 41.69
N LEU A 9 -46.81 -21.27 42.55
CA LEU A 9 -45.51 -20.94 43.15
C LEU A 9 -44.68 -22.19 43.56
N GLY A 10 -43.35 -22.18 43.73
CA GLY A 10 -42.34 -21.15 43.89
C GLY A 10 -41.07 -21.80 44.49
N GLY A 11 -39.92 -21.13 44.44
CA GLY A 11 -38.73 -21.58 45.20
C GLY A 11 -37.39 -21.19 44.57
N ARG A 12 -36.83 -20.06 45.04
CA ARG A 12 -35.45 -19.64 44.78
C ARG A 12 -34.46 -20.49 45.60
N MET A 13 -33.30 -20.86 45.04
CA MET A 13 -31.95 -20.53 45.59
C MET A 13 -30.80 -21.27 44.87
N ALA A 14 -29.95 -20.46 44.22
CA ALA A 14 -28.49 -20.36 44.32
C ALA A 14 -27.50 -21.53 44.07
N CYS A 15 -26.43 -21.16 43.32
CA CYS A 15 -25.04 -21.68 43.30
C CYS A 15 -24.80 -23.04 42.61
N ASP A 16 -23.71 -23.33 41.87
CA ASP A 16 -22.46 -22.64 41.55
C ASP A 16 -21.77 -23.40 40.38
N ARG A 17 -20.84 -22.73 39.68
CA ARG A 17 -19.66 -23.25 38.94
C ARG A 17 -19.77 -24.44 37.96
N GLY A 18 -19.32 -24.20 36.72
CA GLY A 18 -18.20 -25.01 36.18
C GLY A 18 -18.18 -25.37 34.69
N ARG A 19 -17.29 -24.67 33.95
CA ARG A 19 -16.41 -25.12 32.85
C ARG A 19 -17.02 -25.67 31.55
N CYS A 20 -16.74 -24.96 30.46
CA CYS A 20 -16.50 -25.57 29.15
C CYS A 20 -15.13 -25.14 28.61
N ARG A 21 -14.29 -26.14 28.29
CA ARG A 21 -13.05 -26.04 27.51
C ARG A 21 -13.30 -26.57 26.08
N PRO A 22 -12.52 -26.13 25.09
CA PRO A 22 -12.87 -26.22 23.68
C PRO A 22 -12.60 -27.59 23.04
N ILE A 23 -13.45 -27.91 22.06
CA ILE A 23 -13.51 -29.13 21.28
C ILE A 23 -12.41 -29.13 20.22
N SER A 24 -11.63 -30.22 20.19
CA SER A 24 -10.66 -30.57 19.16
C SER A 24 -11.25 -31.65 18.25
N TYR A 25 -11.25 -31.43 16.93
CA TYR A 25 -11.70 -32.40 15.94
C TYR A 25 -10.59 -33.41 15.60
N THR A 26 -10.67 -34.55 16.27
CA THR A 26 -10.54 -35.94 15.78
C THR A 26 -9.54 -36.31 14.66
N LYS A 27 -8.52 -37.09 15.04
CA LYS A 27 -7.86 -38.11 14.20
C LYS A 27 -8.38 -39.52 14.57
N ARG A 28 -8.47 -40.37 13.55
CA ARG A 28 -9.17 -41.67 13.47
C ARG A 28 -8.78 -42.71 14.55
N ARG A 29 -9.81 -43.43 15.02
CA ARG A 29 -9.77 -44.58 15.97
C ARG A 29 -9.02 -45.79 15.40
N ARG A 30 -8.19 -46.42 16.24
CA ARG A 30 -7.93 -47.88 16.27
C ARG A 30 -8.70 -48.47 17.45
N VAL A 31 -9.28 -49.65 17.29
CA VAL A 31 -9.76 -50.49 18.40
C VAL A 31 -8.80 -51.67 18.60
N ARG A 32 -8.31 -51.71 19.84
CA ARG A 32 -7.81 -52.80 20.71
C ARG A 32 -7.98 -54.25 20.19
N GLY A 33 -7.07 -55.20 20.47
CA GLY A 33 -6.46 -55.43 21.78
C GLY A 33 -5.16 -56.24 21.82
N ARG A 34 -4.63 -56.29 23.03
CA ARG A 34 -3.38 -56.90 23.57
C ARG A 34 -3.84 -57.96 24.62
N PRO A 35 -2.95 -58.72 25.32
CA PRO A 35 -1.63 -59.30 24.97
C PRO A 35 -1.32 -60.68 25.64
N ARG A 36 -0.06 -61.17 25.42
CA ARG A 36 0.80 -62.11 26.22
C ARG A 36 0.55 -63.61 26.00
N ARG A 37 1.52 -64.54 25.92
CA ARG A 37 3.01 -64.70 26.06
C ARG A 37 3.31 -66.21 25.70
N PRO A 38 4.52 -66.81 25.83
CA PRO A 38 5.91 -66.42 25.46
C PRO A 38 6.76 -67.57 24.80
N SER A 39 8.04 -67.26 24.51
CA SER A 39 9.25 -68.12 24.56
C SER A 39 9.64 -69.08 23.41
N GLY A 40 10.95 -69.14 23.10
CA GLY A 40 11.62 -70.38 22.67
C GLY A 40 12.62 -70.34 21.49
N ALA A 41 13.88 -70.01 21.78
CA ALA A 41 15.17 -70.53 21.26
C ALA A 41 15.29 -71.44 19.99
N THR A 42 16.16 -71.00 19.05
CA THR A 42 17.27 -71.67 18.28
C THR A 42 17.23 -73.09 17.68
N ARG A 43 17.87 -73.19 16.47
CA ARG A 43 18.62 -74.32 15.78
C ARG A 43 17.94 -74.82 14.48
N GLN A 44 18.58 -75.26 13.39
CA GLN A 44 19.96 -75.56 12.96
C GLN A 44 19.96 -75.88 11.42
N ALA A 45 21.12 -75.77 10.75
CA ALA A 45 21.64 -76.62 9.63
C ALA A 45 20.85 -76.71 8.28
N ALA A 46 21.41 -77.02 7.09
CA ALA A 46 22.76 -77.12 6.49
C ALA A 46 22.59 -77.52 4.99
N ALA A 47 23.61 -77.23 4.16
CA ALA A 47 24.03 -77.89 2.89
C ALA A 47 23.03 -77.98 1.70
N GLY A 48 23.41 -77.94 0.41
CA GLY A 48 24.70 -77.87 -0.29
C GLY A 48 24.51 -78.24 -1.79
N LEU A 49 25.53 -77.92 -2.62
CA LEU A 49 25.88 -78.49 -3.95
C LEU A 49 24.94 -78.14 -5.14
N GLY A 50 25.37 -77.88 -6.38
CA GLY A 50 26.67 -77.89 -7.05
C GLY A 50 26.49 -77.54 -8.55
N SER A 51 27.52 -76.98 -9.18
CA SER A 51 27.63 -76.65 -10.64
C SER A 51 28.05 -77.89 -11.46
N PRO A 52 28.09 -77.89 -12.82
CA PRO A 52 29.26 -77.33 -13.55
C PRO A 52 29.05 -76.75 -14.98
N ARG A 53 29.90 -75.76 -15.34
CA ARG A 53 30.59 -75.43 -16.64
C ARG A 53 29.78 -75.19 -17.94
N GLY A 54 30.11 -74.28 -18.87
CA GLY A 54 31.25 -73.34 -19.04
C GLY A 54 31.20 -72.53 -20.35
N GLN A 55 32.18 -71.60 -20.52
CA GLN A 55 32.78 -70.96 -21.74
C GLN A 55 31.89 -70.13 -22.71
N LEU A 56 32.08 -68.80 -22.86
CA LEU A 56 33.09 -68.01 -23.64
C LEU A 56 32.76 -67.81 -25.14
N GLY A 57 32.63 -66.54 -25.55
CA GLY A 57 33.17 -66.02 -26.83
C GLY A 57 32.21 -65.72 -28.00
N GLY A 58 32.00 -64.43 -28.28
CA GLY A 58 32.50 -63.81 -29.52
C GLY A 58 31.67 -63.79 -30.83
N VAL A 59 31.52 -62.55 -31.34
CA VAL A 59 31.68 -62.09 -32.74
C VAL A 59 30.46 -62.05 -33.70
N MET A 60 30.14 -60.79 -34.04
CA MET A 60 29.65 -60.17 -35.29
C MET A 60 29.33 -61.07 -36.52
N ASN A 61 28.20 -60.78 -37.18
CA ASN A 61 28.22 -60.44 -38.61
C ASN A 61 26.99 -59.63 -39.08
N ALA A 62 27.21 -58.90 -40.17
CA ALA A 62 26.44 -57.75 -40.63
C ALA A 62 25.40 -58.03 -41.73
N ALA A 63 24.49 -57.05 -41.89
CA ALA A 63 23.82 -56.58 -43.11
C ALA A 63 22.76 -57.47 -43.82
N CYS A 64 21.48 -57.02 -43.80
CA CYS A 64 20.81 -56.48 -45.00
C CYS A 64 19.37 -55.94 -44.75
N LEU A 65 19.12 -54.82 -45.42
CA LEU A 65 17.91 -54.06 -45.78
C LEU A 65 16.49 -54.60 -45.47
N GLY A 66 15.62 -53.65 -45.05
CA GLY A 66 14.16 -53.76 -45.20
C GLY A 66 13.33 -52.60 -44.60
N ARG A 67 13.19 -51.50 -45.36
CA ARG A 67 12.12 -50.45 -45.37
C ARG A 67 10.80 -50.82 -44.63
N LYS A 68 9.99 -49.95 -43.99
CA LYS A 68 9.66 -48.51 -44.16
C LYS A 68 8.57 -48.14 -43.09
N TYR A 69 8.44 -46.82 -42.78
CA TYR A 69 7.41 -46.12 -41.97
C TYR A 69 7.50 -46.33 -40.44
N GLY A 70 7.59 -45.33 -39.57
CA GLY A 70 7.56 -43.86 -39.66
C GLY A 70 7.46 -43.36 -38.21
N MET A 71 8.58 -42.92 -37.65
CA MET A 71 8.71 -42.56 -36.23
C MET A 71 8.46 -41.06 -36.08
N VAL A 72 7.28 -40.67 -35.58
CA VAL A 72 7.06 -39.33 -35.00
C VAL A 72 7.20 -39.49 -33.49
N GLY A 73 8.37 -39.13 -32.98
CA GLY A 73 8.67 -39.14 -31.56
C GLY A 73 10.12 -38.78 -31.34
N LEU A 74 10.42 -37.49 -31.21
CA LEU A 74 11.59 -37.00 -30.47
C LEU A 74 11.53 -35.48 -30.23
N LEU A 75 11.87 -35.10 -28.99
CA LEU A 75 12.41 -33.80 -28.53
C LEU A 75 11.42 -32.63 -28.29
N LEU A 76 10.68 -32.70 -27.19
CA LEU A 76 10.42 -31.53 -26.34
C LEU A 76 11.55 -31.43 -25.30
N SER A 77 12.75 -31.10 -25.75
CA SER A 77 13.85 -30.69 -24.88
C SER A 77 13.80 -29.19 -24.70
N VAL A 78 13.84 -28.75 -23.44
CA VAL A 78 14.02 -27.38 -22.92
C VAL A 78 14.71 -26.47 -23.95
N GLY A 79 13.93 -25.75 -24.73
CA GLY A 79 14.42 -24.76 -25.67
C GLY A 79 14.77 -23.50 -24.92
N VAL A 80 16.05 -23.34 -24.55
CA VAL A 80 16.61 -21.99 -24.46
C VAL A 80 16.52 -21.44 -25.87
N ILE A 81 15.51 -20.62 -26.14
CA ILE A 81 15.48 -19.80 -27.35
C ILE A 81 16.63 -18.80 -27.18
N ALA A 82 17.84 -19.21 -27.56
CA ALA A 82 18.90 -18.28 -27.87
C ALA A 82 18.39 -17.52 -29.11
N ALA A 83 17.72 -16.39 -28.90
CA ALA A 83 17.36 -15.50 -29.98
C ALA A 83 18.64 -15.26 -30.82
N ALA A 84 18.59 -15.29 -32.14
CA ALA A 84 19.74 -14.89 -32.95
C ALA A 84 20.11 -13.43 -32.63
N GLN A 85 21.41 -13.09 -32.52
CA GLN A 85 21.82 -11.68 -32.42
C GLN A 85 21.23 -10.92 -33.61
N SER A 86 20.89 -9.64 -33.40
CA SER A 86 20.45 -8.80 -34.52
C SER A 86 21.48 -8.93 -35.66
N PRO A 87 21.04 -9.12 -36.92
CA PRO A 87 21.94 -9.18 -38.07
C PRO A 87 22.92 -8.01 -38.10
N ASP A 88 22.45 -6.82 -37.75
CA ASP A 88 23.25 -5.58 -37.70
C ASP A 88 24.35 -5.67 -36.64
N MET A 89 24.01 -6.21 -35.47
CA MET A 89 24.96 -6.32 -34.34
C MET A 89 26.03 -7.39 -34.58
N ALA A 90 25.73 -8.41 -35.39
CA ALA A 90 26.69 -9.44 -35.76
C ALA A 90 27.78 -8.93 -36.73
N MET A 91 27.51 -7.84 -37.46
CA MET A 91 28.42 -7.26 -38.46
C MET A 91 29.47 -6.29 -37.86
N LEU A 92 29.31 -5.90 -36.60
CA LEU A 92 30.24 -4.98 -35.93
C LEU A 92 31.63 -5.60 -35.73
N THR A 93 32.67 -4.81 -36.01
CA THR A 93 34.06 -5.19 -35.69
C THR A 93 34.25 -5.31 -34.16
N PRO A 94 35.32 -5.96 -33.67
CA PRO A 94 35.58 -6.07 -32.23
C PRO A 94 35.57 -4.72 -31.48
N ASP A 95 36.24 -3.70 -32.04
CA ASP A 95 36.28 -2.35 -31.45
C ASP A 95 34.90 -1.67 -31.45
N GLN A 96 34.15 -1.80 -32.55
CA GLN A 96 32.77 -1.30 -32.63
C GLN A 96 31.84 -1.98 -31.62
N ARG A 97 31.99 -3.29 -31.40
CA ARG A 97 31.24 -4.03 -30.37
C ARG A 97 31.58 -3.56 -28.97
N GLU A 98 32.85 -3.26 -28.68
CA GLU A 98 33.25 -2.72 -27.39
C GLU A 98 32.63 -1.35 -27.12
N ARG A 99 32.63 -0.45 -28.12
CA ARG A 99 31.97 0.85 -28.02
C ARG A 99 30.46 0.72 -27.85
N PHE A 100 29.82 -0.19 -28.59
CA PHE A 100 28.39 -0.49 -28.43
C PHE A 100 28.07 -1.02 -27.04
N SER A 101 28.92 -1.91 -26.52
CA SER A 101 28.78 -2.45 -25.16
C SER A 101 28.83 -1.33 -24.13
N ARG A 102 29.87 -0.48 -24.19
CA ARG A 102 30.00 0.65 -23.28
C ARG A 102 28.83 1.64 -23.36
N GLY A 103 28.35 1.93 -24.57
CA GLY A 103 27.16 2.78 -24.75
C GLY A 103 25.89 2.15 -24.16
N SER A 104 25.73 0.84 -24.31
CA SER A 104 24.62 0.08 -23.75
C SER A 104 24.66 0.03 -22.22
N ASP A 105 25.84 -0.16 -21.62
CA ASP A 105 26.01 -0.15 -20.16
C ASP A 105 25.56 1.18 -19.55
N LEU A 106 25.85 2.30 -20.23
CA LEU A 106 25.38 3.63 -19.82
C LEU A 106 23.86 3.75 -19.87
N VAL A 107 23.18 3.20 -20.88
CA VAL A 107 21.71 3.14 -20.91
C VAL A 107 21.16 2.25 -19.80
N LEU A 108 21.75 1.08 -19.57
CA LEU A 108 21.32 0.12 -18.54
C LEU A 108 21.54 0.63 -17.11
N THR A 109 22.35 1.67 -16.94
CA THR A 109 22.58 2.38 -15.67
C THR A 109 21.84 3.72 -15.59
N GLY A 110 21.11 4.11 -16.65
CA GLY A 110 20.32 5.34 -16.70
C GLY A 110 21.10 6.61 -17.11
N ASP A 111 22.37 6.52 -17.49
CA ASP A 111 23.15 7.66 -18.02
C ASP A 111 22.93 7.84 -19.54
N PHE A 112 21.72 8.24 -19.90
CA PHE A 112 21.32 8.47 -21.30
C PHE A 112 22.12 9.57 -21.99
N ALA A 113 22.64 10.54 -21.25
CA ALA A 113 23.43 11.64 -21.81
C ALA A 113 24.83 11.17 -22.23
N ALA A 114 25.51 10.38 -21.38
CA ALA A 114 26.78 9.77 -21.75
C ALA A 114 26.61 8.68 -22.82
N ALA A 115 25.51 7.93 -22.77
CA ALA A 115 25.16 6.94 -23.79
C ALA A 115 25.05 7.59 -25.17
N ALA A 116 24.31 8.70 -25.29
CA ALA A 116 24.16 9.44 -26.54
C ALA A 116 25.52 9.83 -27.15
N ARG A 117 26.40 10.44 -26.35
CA ARG A 117 27.76 10.83 -26.79
C ARG A 117 28.60 9.64 -27.25
N THR A 118 28.45 8.50 -26.59
CA THR A 118 29.22 7.29 -26.88
C THR A 118 28.72 6.61 -28.16
N LEU A 119 27.40 6.50 -28.32
CA LEU A 119 26.75 5.81 -29.44
C LEU A 119 26.75 6.64 -30.73
N GLU A 120 26.73 7.97 -30.64
CA GLU A 120 26.76 8.87 -31.81
C GLU A 120 27.99 8.64 -32.70
N ARG A 121 29.17 8.51 -32.08
CA ARG A 121 30.41 8.20 -32.80
C ARG A 121 30.32 6.86 -33.53
N LEU A 122 29.72 5.87 -32.87
CA LEU A 122 29.55 4.55 -33.46
C LEU A 122 28.57 4.56 -34.64
N ARG A 123 27.48 5.35 -34.56
CA ARG A 123 26.54 5.51 -35.68
C ARG A 123 27.19 6.12 -36.90
N HIS A 124 28.08 7.09 -36.70
CA HIS A 124 28.84 7.67 -37.80
C HIS A 124 29.74 6.63 -38.48
N ASP A 125 30.36 5.75 -37.70
CA ASP A 125 31.23 4.68 -38.21
C ASP A 125 30.44 3.55 -38.92
N VAL A 126 29.15 3.36 -38.59
CA VAL A 126 28.31 2.25 -39.09
C VAL A 126 26.89 2.72 -39.43
N PRO A 127 26.70 3.59 -40.44
CA PRO A 127 25.39 4.20 -40.74
C PRO A 127 24.35 3.20 -41.25
N GLU A 128 24.79 2.04 -41.78
CA GLU A 128 23.95 0.95 -42.28
C GLU A 128 23.27 0.15 -41.14
N ALA A 129 23.76 0.26 -39.89
CA ALA A 129 23.24 -0.48 -38.75
C ALA A 129 21.91 0.11 -38.25
N THR A 130 20.80 -0.39 -38.77
CA THR A 130 19.44 0.11 -38.49
C THR A 130 19.05 0.00 -37.01
N ASP A 131 19.44 -1.07 -36.33
CA ASP A 131 19.14 -1.24 -34.90
C ASP A 131 19.93 -0.27 -34.01
N LEU A 132 21.13 0.13 -34.42
CA LEU A 132 21.89 1.20 -33.75
C LEU A 132 21.21 2.56 -33.96
N GLY A 133 20.71 2.83 -35.16
CA GLY A 133 19.91 4.02 -35.45
C GLY A 133 18.65 4.12 -34.58
N ARG A 134 17.92 3.01 -34.43
CA ARG A 134 16.74 2.93 -33.54
C ARG A 134 17.11 3.16 -32.07
N LEU A 135 18.16 2.50 -31.59
CA LEU A 135 18.66 2.68 -30.22
C LEU A 135 18.94 4.15 -29.93
N MET A 136 19.62 4.83 -30.86
CA MET A 136 19.92 6.25 -30.70
C MET A 136 18.68 7.12 -30.69
N ALA A 137 17.69 6.84 -31.55
CA ALA A 137 16.43 7.57 -31.52
C ALA A 137 15.74 7.47 -30.14
N TRP A 138 15.76 6.29 -29.52
CA TRP A 138 15.23 6.09 -28.16
C TRP A 138 16.03 6.82 -27.08
N VAL A 139 17.35 6.84 -27.19
CA VAL A 139 18.23 7.57 -26.27
C VAL A 139 18.01 9.08 -26.40
N ASP A 140 17.88 9.59 -27.63
CA ASP A 140 17.60 11.00 -27.91
C ASP A 140 16.21 11.40 -27.39
N GLU A 141 15.20 10.55 -27.56
CA GLU A 141 13.85 10.73 -27.00
C GLU A 141 13.92 10.86 -25.46
N CYS A 142 14.65 9.98 -24.77
CA CYS A 142 14.84 10.06 -23.32
C CYS A 142 15.53 11.39 -22.91
N ASN A 143 16.54 11.85 -23.65
CA ASN A 143 17.26 13.09 -23.37
C ASN A 143 16.39 14.33 -23.60
N GLN A 144 15.64 14.37 -24.71
CA GLN A 144 14.70 15.46 -25.00
C GLN A 144 13.60 15.54 -23.95
N LEU A 145 13.07 14.37 -23.53
CA LEU A 145 12.07 14.28 -22.49
C LEU A 145 12.62 14.78 -21.15
N ARG A 146 13.85 14.40 -20.78
CA ARG A 146 14.50 14.91 -19.57
C ARG A 146 14.58 16.45 -19.56
N ALA A 147 15.10 17.05 -20.63
CA ALA A 147 15.22 18.51 -20.74
C ALA A 147 13.84 19.20 -20.71
N SER A 148 12.82 18.58 -21.32
CA SER A 148 11.43 19.03 -21.25
C SER A 148 10.92 19.03 -19.80
N ARG A 149 11.16 17.94 -19.06
CA ARG A 149 10.71 17.78 -17.67
C ARG A 149 11.42 18.70 -16.68
N GLU A 150 12.68 19.02 -16.93
CA GLU A 150 13.42 20.01 -16.12
C GLU A 150 12.77 21.39 -16.24
N ARG A 151 12.42 21.83 -17.46
CA ARG A 151 11.65 23.07 -17.69
C ARG A 151 10.25 23.02 -17.06
N LEU A 152 9.55 21.88 -17.14
CA LEU A 152 8.24 21.71 -16.52
C LEU A 152 8.32 21.91 -15.00
N ARG A 153 9.31 21.29 -14.36
CA ARG A 153 9.53 21.40 -12.91
C ARG A 153 9.83 22.82 -12.50
N GLU A 154 10.70 23.51 -13.24
CA GLU A 154 11.02 24.93 -13.00
C GLU A 154 9.77 25.80 -13.10
N LYS A 155 8.97 25.67 -14.17
CA LYS A 155 7.71 26.41 -14.32
C LYS A 155 6.71 26.15 -13.17
N ILE A 156 6.54 24.88 -12.79
CA ILE A 156 5.64 24.49 -11.68
C ILE A 156 6.16 25.04 -10.35
N PHE A 157 7.46 24.98 -10.12
CA PHE A 157 8.11 25.55 -8.94
C PHE A 157 7.86 27.05 -8.84
N GLU A 158 8.09 27.81 -9.92
CA GLU A 158 7.87 29.25 -9.97
C GLU A 158 6.41 29.61 -9.72
N TYR A 159 5.48 28.88 -10.33
CA TYR A 159 4.05 29.07 -10.10
C TYR A 159 3.68 28.90 -8.62
N HIS A 160 4.11 27.81 -7.98
CA HIS A 160 3.80 27.55 -6.58
C HIS A 160 4.50 28.54 -5.65
N ARG A 161 5.73 28.97 -5.98
CA ARG A 161 6.40 30.07 -5.27
C ARG A 161 5.56 31.34 -5.33
N ASP A 162 5.14 31.75 -6.52
CA ASP A 162 4.41 33.00 -6.71
C ASP A 162 3.04 32.96 -6.03
N LYS A 163 2.35 31.81 -6.09
CA LYS A 163 1.11 31.57 -5.34
C LYS A 163 1.35 31.59 -3.84
N ALA A 164 2.38 30.93 -3.33
CA ALA A 164 2.72 30.96 -1.91
C ALA A 164 2.93 32.40 -1.42
N LEU A 165 3.62 33.24 -2.19
CA LEU A 165 3.83 34.66 -1.89
C LEU A 165 2.54 35.49 -1.99
N GLU A 166 1.66 35.19 -2.93
CA GLU A 166 0.32 35.81 -3.04
C GLU A 166 -0.52 35.50 -1.79
N HIS A 167 -0.57 34.22 -1.39
CA HIS A 167 -1.28 33.77 -0.19
C HIS A 167 -0.63 34.32 1.10
N GLU A 168 0.70 34.43 1.18
CA GLU A 168 1.42 35.10 2.29
C GLU A 168 0.95 36.55 2.44
N LYS A 169 0.98 37.33 1.35
CA LYS A 169 0.52 38.74 1.36
C LYS A 169 -0.93 38.86 1.78
N ALA A 170 -1.80 38.00 1.25
CA ALA A 170 -3.21 37.97 1.62
C ALA A 170 -3.42 37.60 3.10
N ALA A 171 -2.63 36.65 3.63
CA ALA A 171 -2.69 36.25 5.03
C ALA A 171 -2.24 37.38 5.97
N ILE A 172 -1.20 38.13 5.59
CA ILE A 172 -0.73 39.30 6.36
C ILE A 172 -1.79 40.41 6.35
N ALA A 173 -2.32 40.78 5.16
CA ALA A 173 -3.36 41.80 5.04
C ALA A 173 -4.63 41.46 5.81
N ALA A 174 -5.00 40.17 5.87
CA ALA A 174 -6.13 39.69 6.64
C ALA A 174 -5.91 39.80 8.16
N ALA A 175 -4.66 39.64 8.63
CA ALA A 175 -4.31 39.78 10.04
C ALA A 175 -4.31 41.25 10.52
N ASP A 176 -3.98 42.19 9.63
CA ASP A 176 -3.96 43.64 9.91
C ASP A 176 -5.35 44.30 9.85
N SER A 177 -6.37 43.59 9.35
CA SER A 177 -7.74 44.10 9.24
C SER A 177 -8.53 43.86 10.53
N PRO A 178 -9.18 44.87 11.13
CA PRO A 178 -9.94 44.69 12.38
C PRO A 178 -11.02 43.60 12.23
N ALA A 179 -11.18 42.79 13.28
CA ALA A 179 -12.25 41.81 13.35
C ALA A 179 -13.61 42.53 13.30
N PRO A 180 -14.61 42.02 12.55
CA PRO A 180 -15.94 42.62 12.55
C PRO A 180 -16.49 42.67 13.98
N ALA A 181 -17.00 43.84 14.37
CA ALA A 181 -17.59 44.04 15.68
C ALA A 181 -18.98 43.40 15.71
N GLY A 182 -19.10 42.22 16.31
CA GLY A 182 -20.40 41.58 16.57
C GLY A 182 -20.31 40.06 16.58
N GLY A 183 -20.81 39.44 17.65
CA GLY A 183 -20.92 37.98 17.79
C GLY A 183 -22.05 37.38 16.96
N GLU A 184 -22.13 37.71 15.66
CA GLU A 184 -22.98 36.99 14.72
C GLU A 184 -22.26 35.75 14.20
N ALA A 185 -23.00 34.66 14.04
CA ALA A 185 -22.47 33.39 13.55
C ALA A 185 -21.91 33.54 12.14
N LYS A 186 -20.72 32.97 11.89
CA LYS A 186 -20.12 32.85 10.54
C LYS A 186 -21.18 32.33 9.57
N THR A 187 -21.47 33.10 8.52
CA THR A 187 -22.24 32.59 7.37
C THR A 187 -21.35 31.67 6.53
N GLU A 188 -21.93 30.68 5.85
CA GLU A 188 -21.19 29.70 5.04
C GLU A 188 -20.38 30.31 3.87
N ASP A 189 -20.62 31.59 3.53
CA ASP A 189 -20.00 32.31 2.40
C ASP A 189 -18.96 33.39 2.80
N GLU A 190 -18.60 33.52 4.08
CA GLU A 190 -17.55 34.49 4.48
C GLU A 190 -16.15 33.94 4.10
N PRO A 191 -15.33 34.65 3.28
CA PRO A 191 -14.02 34.16 2.88
C PRO A 191 -13.16 33.97 4.13
N ASP A 192 -12.84 32.71 4.43
CA ASP A 192 -12.15 32.34 5.64
C ASP A 192 -10.77 33.02 5.68
N ARG A 193 -10.67 34.14 6.40
CA ARG A 193 -9.40 34.85 6.64
C ARG A 193 -8.31 33.91 7.16
N ASN A 194 -8.71 32.78 7.76
CA ASN A 194 -7.84 31.75 8.31
C ASN A 194 -7.27 30.77 7.26
N ALA A 195 -7.85 30.63 6.07
CA ALA A 195 -7.43 29.66 5.06
C ALA A 195 -6.10 30.02 4.37
N LYS A 196 -5.72 31.30 4.36
CA LYS A 196 -4.61 31.80 3.54
C LYS A 196 -3.23 31.29 3.98
N TRP A 197 -2.98 31.10 5.28
CA TRP A 197 -1.72 30.49 5.75
C TRP A 197 -1.62 29.01 5.37
N LYS A 198 -2.74 28.27 5.41
CA LYS A 198 -2.80 26.88 4.97
C LYS A 198 -2.56 26.75 3.47
N GLU A 199 -3.18 27.61 2.67
CA GLU A 199 -2.93 27.70 1.23
C GLU A 199 -1.46 28.02 0.96
N ALA A 200 -0.91 29.08 1.57
CA ALA A 200 0.51 29.45 1.39
C ALA A 200 1.47 28.31 1.71
N LEU A 201 1.25 27.60 2.84
CA LEU A 201 2.09 26.46 3.21
C LEU A 201 1.87 25.23 2.30
N GLY A 202 0.65 25.01 1.82
CA GLY A 202 0.37 23.98 0.81
C GLY A 202 1.10 24.23 -0.51
N GLU A 203 1.19 25.50 -0.92
CA GLU A 203 1.97 25.93 -2.08
C GLU A 203 3.49 25.77 -1.84
N VAL A 204 3.99 26.11 -0.64
CA VAL A 204 5.39 25.81 -0.23
C VAL A 204 5.69 24.31 -0.37
N TYR A 205 4.83 23.45 0.17
CA TYR A 205 5.01 22.01 0.06
C TYR A 205 4.97 21.52 -1.39
N SER A 206 4.12 22.12 -2.23
CA SER A 206 4.04 21.79 -3.66
C SER A 206 5.29 22.24 -4.42
N ALA A 207 5.87 23.40 -4.09
CA ALA A 207 7.15 23.84 -4.63
C ALA A 207 8.31 22.91 -4.21
N LEU A 208 8.32 22.44 -2.95
CA LEU A 208 9.29 21.44 -2.46
C LEU A 208 9.28 20.16 -3.31
N GLN A 209 8.13 19.72 -3.83
CA GLN A 209 8.05 18.53 -4.69
C GLN A 209 8.68 18.72 -6.09
N ASN A 210 9.08 19.95 -6.44
CA ASN A 210 9.62 20.30 -7.75
C ASN A 210 11.06 20.84 -7.69
N THR A 211 11.71 20.84 -6.51
CA THR A 211 13.13 21.18 -6.35
C THR A 211 14.01 19.94 -6.30
N ASP A 212 15.24 20.04 -6.80
CA ASP A 212 16.26 19.00 -6.64
C ASP A 212 17.13 19.20 -5.38
N ASP A 213 17.13 20.41 -4.79
CA ASP A 213 17.83 20.75 -3.54
C ASP A 213 16.81 21.09 -2.44
N GLU A 214 16.39 20.06 -1.70
CA GLU A 214 15.39 20.22 -0.64
C GLU A 214 15.95 20.95 0.59
N ASP A 215 17.24 20.79 0.89
CA ASP A 215 17.87 21.38 2.08
C ASP A 215 18.10 22.88 1.87
N GLY A 216 18.57 23.28 0.68
CA GLY A 216 18.63 24.68 0.28
C GLY A 216 17.23 25.31 0.19
N PHE A 217 16.24 24.58 -0.34
CA PHE A 217 14.85 25.06 -0.41
C PHE A 217 14.29 25.46 0.96
N ARG A 218 14.48 24.60 1.98
CA ARG A 218 13.97 24.85 3.34
C ARG A 218 14.60 26.07 4.02
N GLN A 219 15.74 26.55 3.52
CA GLN A 219 16.46 27.72 4.04
C GLN A 219 16.06 29.03 3.35
N LEU A 220 15.29 28.98 2.25
CA LEU A 220 14.86 30.19 1.54
C LEU A 220 14.03 31.11 2.44
N ASP A 221 14.31 32.41 2.40
CA ASP A 221 13.65 33.39 3.27
C ASP A 221 12.12 33.37 3.18
N TRP A 222 11.56 33.19 1.98
CA TRP A 222 10.10 33.12 1.82
C TRP A 222 9.50 31.85 2.40
N VAL A 223 10.22 30.73 2.34
CA VAL A 223 9.80 29.46 2.92
C VAL A 223 9.78 29.57 4.44
N THR A 224 10.86 30.10 5.04
CA THR A 224 10.97 30.25 6.50
C THR A 224 9.96 31.25 7.07
N ARG A 225 9.68 32.35 6.35
CA ARG A 225 8.62 33.31 6.73
C ARG A 225 7.23 32.67 6.69
N ILE A 226 6.87 31.99 5.61
CA ILE A 226 5.56 31.34 5.48
C ILE A 226 5.39 30.26 6.54
N ALA A 227 6.42 29.43 6.77
CA ALA A 227 6.40 28.43 7.83
C ALA A 227 6.18 29.05 9.21
N SER A 228 6.85 30.17 9.51
CA SER A 228 6.68 30.90 10.78
C SER A 228 5.28 31.51 10.94
N GLY A 229 4.71 32.04 9.85
CA GLY A 229 3.33 32.54 9.82
C GLY A 229 2.32 31.42 10.05
N ALA A 230 2.45 30.32 9.31
CA ALA A 230 1.62 29.14 9.46
C ALA A 230 1.71 28.51 10.86
N ALA A 231 2.91 28.45 11.47
CA ALA A 231 3.10 27.95 12.82
C ALA A 231 2.40 28.83 13.88
N ARG A 232 2.46 30.17 13.73
CA ARG A 232 1.70 31.09 14.60
C ARG A 232 0.19 30.86 14.45
N LYS A 233 -0.28 30.71 13.21
CA LYS A 233 -1.70 30.44 12.94
C LYS A 233 -2.15 29.08 13.50
N ALA A 234 -1.34 28.04 13.36
CA ALA A 234 -1.63 26.73 13.92
C ALA A 234 -1.78 26.81 15.45
N ALA A 235 -0.90 27.55 16.12
CA ALA A 235 -0.99 27.80 17.55
C ALA A 235 -2.24 28.60 17.95
N GLU A 236 -2.67 29.56 17.13
CA GLU A 236 -3.92 30.32 17.32
C GLU A 236 -5.16 29.42 17.15
N SER A 237 -5.27 28.69 16.03
CA SER A 237 -6.39 27.78 15.78
C SER A 237 -6.51 26.72 16.87
N ARG A 238 -5.38 26.23 17.40
CA ARG A 238 -5.37 25.36 18.58
C ARG A 238 -5.97 26.04 19.81
N ARG A 239 -5.56 27.28 20.13
CA ARG A 239 -6.12 28.05 21.28
C ARG A 239 -7.61 28.32 21.11
N SER A 240 -8.07 28.49 19.87
CA SER A 240 -9.49 28.71 19.54
C SER A 240 -10.31 27.41 19.44
N GLY A 241 -9.69 26.24 19.61
CA GLY A 241 -10.38 24.94 19.55
C GLY A 241 -10.61 24.39 18.14
N GLU A 242 -10.08 25.04 17.10
CA GLU A 242 -10.13 24.61 15.69
C GLU A 242 -9.11 23.49 15.42
N SER A 243 -9.25 22.36 16.14
CA SER A 243 -8.22 21.32 16.23
C SER A 243 -7.89 20.66 14.88
N LYS A 244 -8.88 20.53 13.98
CA LYS A 244 -8.67 20.01 12.61
C LYS A 244 -7.77 20.94 11.80
N GLU A 245 -7.97 22.26 11.90
CA GLU A 245 -7.17 23.23 11.16
C GLU A 245 -5.73 23.28 11.70
N ALA A 246 -5.58 23.31 13.03
CA ALA A 246 -4.27 23.24 13.67
C ALA A 246 -3.51 21.96 13.29
N PHE A 247 -4.20 20.81 13.26
CA PHE A 247 -3.63 19.54 12.81
C PHE A 247 -3.14 19.62 11.36
N ILE A 248 -3.95 20.12 10.43
CA ILE A 248 -3.56 20.24 9.02
C ILE A 248 -2.31 21.11 8.87
N LEU A 249 -2.26 22.27 9.54
CA LEU A 249 -1.10 23.16 9.47
C LEU A 249 0.16 22.53 10.06
N TYR A 250 0.08 21.93 11.25
CA TYR A 250 1.23 21.26 11.87
C TYR A 250 1.67 20.03 11.07
N GLU A 251 0.75 19.30 10.45
CA GLU A 251 1.08 18.17 9.56
C GLU A 251 1.81 18.65 8.30
N LEU A 252 1.37 19.74 7.67
CA LEU A 252 2.09 20.35 6.54
C LEU A 252 3.47 20.89 6.95
N LEU A 253 3.59 21.50 8.14
CA LEU A 253 4.87 21.95 8.69
C LEU A 253 5.81 20.76 8.93
N ARG A 254 5.29 19.66 9.48
CA ARG A 254 6.02 18.40 9.71
C ARG A 254 6.47 17.75 8.42
N LEU A 255 5.64 17.75 7.37
CA LEU A 255 6.00 17.24 6.04
C LEU A 255 7.06 18.12 5.35
N THR A 256 7.00 19.44 5.56
CA THR A 256 7.96 20.39 4.99
C THR A 256 9.28 20.40 5.75
N PHE A 257 9.25 20.27 7.08
CA PHE A 257 10.40 20.30 8.00
C PHE A 257 10.41 19.06 8.90
N PRO A 258 10.72 17.87 8.34
CA PRO A 258 10.62 16.59 9.06
C PRO A 258 11.58 16.47 10.26
N GLU A 259 12.69 17.22 10.27
CA GLU A 259 13.67 17.23 11.36
C GLU A 259 13.25 18.11 12.55
N ASN A 260 12.14 18.84 12.45
CA ASN A 260 11.66 19.69 13.55
C ASN A 260 10.73 18.90 14.50
N GLU A 261 11.30 18.40 15.59
CA GLU A 261 10.57 17.63 16.62
C GLU A 261 9.40 18.39 17.26
N ALA A 262 9.44 19.74 17.28
CA ALA A 262 8.34 20.52 17.81
C ALA A 262 7.09 20.39 16.93
N TYR A 263 7.23 20.43 15.60
CA TYR A 263 6.10 20.27 14.68
C TYR A 263 5.51 18.86 14.76
N GLU A 264 6.35 17.83 14.87
CA GLU A 264 5.89 16.44 15.10
C GLU A 264 5.07 16.33 16.39
N ARG A 265 5.55 16.91 17.50
CA ARG A 265 4.83 16.89 18.78
C ARG A 265 3.49 17.63 18.70
N GLU A 266 3.47 18.83 18.12
CA GLU A 266 2.23 19.61 18.01
C GLU A 266 1.23 18.95 17.04
N ALA A 267 1.69 18.39 15.92
CA ALA A 267 0.86 17.63 14.99
C ALA A 267 0.21 16.43 15.69
N ARG A 268 0.97 15.70 16.52
CA ARG A 268 0.47 14.56 17.29
C ARG A 268 -0.65 14.94 18.25
N GLU A 269 -0.45 15.98 19.05
CA GLU A 269 -1.48 16.41 20.01
C GLU A 269 -2.73 16.95 19.29
N CYS A 270 -2.55 17.75 18.22
CA CYS A 270 -3.66 18.20 17.40
C CYS A 270 -4.40 17.05 16.70
N ARG A 271 -3.71 15.97 16.31
CA ARG A 271 -4.33 14.74 15.77
C ARG A 271 -5.26 14.09 16.79
N ARG A 272 -4.85 13.99 18.06
CA ARG A 272 -5.69 13.46 19.16
C ARG A 272 -6.94 14.34 19.37
N LEU A 273 -6.77 15.65 19.39
CA LEU A 273 -7.90 16.59 19.50
C LEU A 273 -8.85 16.49 18.30
N ALA A 274 -8.31 16.38 17.08
CA ALA A 274 -9.11 16.19 15.87
C ALA A 274 -9.85 14.83 15.89
N HIS A 275 -9.23 13.78 16.42
CA HIS A 275 -9.88 12.50 16.65
C HIS A 275 -11.08 12.65 17.58
N PHE A 276 -10.93 13.30 18.74
CA PHE A 276 -12.06 13.53 19.65
C PHE A 276 -13.21 14.29 18.98
N ALA A 277 -12.88 15.36 18.26
CA ALA A 277 -13.86 16.18 17.56
C ALA A 277 -14.58 15.43 16.43
N ALA A 278 -13.94 14.44 15.80
CA ALA A 278 -14.53 13.63 14.74
C ALA A 278 -15.33 12.43 15.29
N PHE A 279 -14.83 11.82 16.36
CA PHE A 279 -15.39 10.58 16.90
C PHE A 279 -16.57 10.84 17.84
N TYR A 280 -16.43 11.79 18.77
CA TYR A 280 -17.45 12.14 19.77
C TYR A 280 -18.31 13.31 19.29
N THR A 281 -19.31 13.03 18.45
CA THR A 281 -20.26 14.05 17.98
C THR A 281 -21.70 13.64 18.23
N LYS A 282 -22.63 14.61 18.25
CA LYS A 282 -24.07 14.33 18.33
C LYS A 282 -24.63 13.67 17.06
N LYS A 283 -23.96 13.82 15.92
CA LYS A 283 -24.37 13.25 14.63
C LYS A 283 -24.00 11.77 14.52
N LYS A 284 -22.95 11.33 15.22
CA LYS A 284 -22.42 9.97 15.16
C LYS A 284 -22.88 9.16 16.37
N GLU A 285 -23.35 7.93 16.16
CA GLU A 285 -23.67 7.00 17.24
C GLU A 285 -22.40 6.34 17.83
N TRP A 286 -21.50 7.14 18.42
CA TRP A 286 -20.27 6.63 19.02
C TRP A 286 -20.53 5.58 20.12
N GLN A 287 -21.69 5.62 20.77
CA GLN A 287 -22.12 4.60 21.74
C GLN A 287 -22.28 3.23 21.08
N THR A 288 -22.77 3.20 19.83
CA THR A 288 -22.90 1.97 19.03
C THR A 288 -21.52 1.46 18.64
N GLU A 289 -20.58 2.35 18.32
CA GLU A 289 -19.20 1.97 17.99
C GLU A 289 -18.43 1.42 19.20
N LEU A 290 -18.64 1.98 20.39
CA LEU A 290 -17.96 1.55 21.63
C LEU A 290 -18.73 0.47 22.41
N ARG A 291 -19.81 -0.06 21.84
CA ARG A 291 -20.61 -1.12 22.44
C ARG A 291 -19.76 -2.36 22.72
N ASN A 292 -20.04 -3.00 23.87
CA ASN A 292 -19.47 -4.26 24.33
C ASN A 292 -17.97 -4.23 24.68
N ILE A 293 -17.28 -3.09 24.61
CA ILE A 293 -15.88 -2.98 25.04
C ILE A 293 -15.79 -3.16 26.57
N GLN A 294 -14.96 -4.10 27.04
CA GLN A 294 -14.80 -4.41 28.47
C GLN A 294 -13.45 -3.92 29.02
N PRO A 295 -13.38 -3.34 30.24
CA PRO A 295 -12.10 -2.94 30.84
C PRO A 295 -11.06 -4.05 30.98
N SER A 296 -11.50 -5.31 31.11
CA SER A 296 -10.61 -6.47 31.20
C SER A 296 -9.71 -6.66 29.98
N VAL A 297 -10.10 -6.15 28.81
CA VAL A 297 -9.36 -6.28 27.55
C VAL A 297 -7.98 -5.60 27.61
N VAL A 298 -7.82 -4.53 28.38
CA VAL A 298 -6.57 -3.76 28.44
C VAL A 298 -5.42 -4.60 28.96
N ARG A 299 -5.68 -5.49 29.93
CA ARG A 299 -4.67 -6.42 30.46
C ARG A 299 -4.28 -7.46 29.42
N GLU A 300 -5.24 -7.94 28.63
CA GLU A 300 -4.97 -8.86 27.53
C GLU A 300 -4.11 -8.18 26.46
N ILE A 301 -4.49 -6.97 26.02
CA ILE A 301 -3.72 -6.17 25.04
C ILE A 301 -2.28 -5.96 25.52
N LEU A 302 -2.07 -5.50 26.75
CA LEU A 302 -0.74 -5.28 27.32
C LEU A 302 0.11 -6.56 27.35
N ALA A 303 -0.50 -7.70 27.71
CA ALA A 303 0.18 -8.99 27.69
C ALA A 303 0.55 -9.43 26.27
N ARG A 304 -0.34 -9.22 25.28
CA ARG A 304 -0.06 -9.51 23.86
C ARG A 304 1.04 -8.62 23.32
N VAL A 305 1.01 -7.32 23.57
CA VAL A 305 2.09 -6.40 23.20
C VAL A 305 3.41 -6.85 23.82
N SER A 306 3.40 -7.25 25.10
CA SER A 306 4.61 -7.71 25.80
C SER A 306 5.21 -8.98 25.19
N HIS A 307 4.40 -9.91 24.70
CA HIS A 307 4.87 -11.19 24.19
C HIS A 307 5.10 -11.21 22.67
N ASP A 308 4.21 -10.57 21.93
CA ASP A 308 4.05 -10.78 20.49
C ASP A 308 4.55 -9.59 19.66
N TYR A 309 4.71 -8.39 20.24
CA TYR A 309 5.20 -7.24 19.49
C TYR A 309 6.62 -7.47 18.97
N VAL A 310 6.88 -7.02 17.75
CA VAL A 310 8.11 -7.30 16.98
C VAL A 310 9.40 -6.90 17.69
N ARG A 311 9.35 -5.89 18.57
CA ARG A 311 10.47 -5.43 19.42
C ARG A 311 10.09 -5.47 20.89
N GLU A 312 11.08 -5.33 21.76
CA GLU A 312 10.81 -5.12 23.18
C GLU A 312 10.08 -3.78 23.37
N PRO A 313 8.83 -3.76 23.86
CA PRO A 313 8.07 -2.53 24.01
C PRO A 313 8.58 -1.70 25.20
N ASP A 314 8.76 -0.40 25.00
CA ASP A 314 8.97 0.54 26.12
C ASP A 314 7.63 0.86 26.80
N PHE A 315 7.21 0.00 27.72
CA PHE A 315 5.94 0.17 28.45
C PHE A 315 5.85 1.47 29.22
N LYS A 316 6.97 2.10 29.60
CA LYS A 316 6.98 3.42 30.21
C LYS A 316 6.51 4.46 29.19
N LYS A 317 7.10 4.47 27.99
CA LYS A 317 6.70 5.37 26.89
C LYS A 317 5.24 5.14 26.47
N LEU A 318 4.82 3.88 26.33
CA LEU A 318 3.43 3.55 25.98
C LEU A 318 2.44 4.07 27.04
N THR A 319 2.73 3.84 28.31
CA THR A 319 1.84 4.26 29.42
C THR A 319 1.81 5.77 29.58
N ILE A 320 2.94 6.46 29.39
CA ILE A 320 3.01 7.93 29.33
C ILE A 320 2.08 8.46 28.24
N SER A 321 2.17 7.90 27.03
CA SER A 321 1.33 8.31 25.90
C SER A 321 -0.17 8.07 26.15
N ALA A 322 -0.52 6.92 26.77
CA ALA A 322 -1.90 6.62 27.17
C ALA A 322 -2.45 7.64 28.18
N LEU A 323 -1.67 7.95 29.22
CA LEU A 323 -2.07 8.94 30.24
C LEU A 323 -2.17 10.35 29.67
N GLU A 324 -1.27 10.73 28.77
CA GLU A 324 -1.33 12.02 28.07
C GLU A 324 -2.60 12.13 27.23
N ASN A 325 -3.01 11.06 26.51
CA ASN A 325 -4.26 11.04 25.75
C ASN A 325 -5.51 11.14 26.67
N VAL A 326 -5.54 10.38 27.77
CA VAL A 326 -6.64 10.42 28.75
C VAL A 326 -6.73 11.78 29.46
N ALA A 327 -5.59 12.39 29.79
CA ALA A 327 -5.57 13.72 30.39
C ALA A 327 -6.06 14.76 29.37
N LEU A 328 -5.67 14.64 28.11
CA LEU A 328 -6.14 15.51 27.02
C LEU A 328 -7.66 15.40 26.84
N LEU A 329 -8.22 14.18 26.89
CA LEU A 329 -9.67 13.94 26.87
C LEU A 329 -10.38 14.77 27.95
N GLY A 330 -9.90 14.68 29.20
CA GLY A 330 -10.47 15.42 30.33
C GLY A 330 -10.29 16.95 30.25
N ARG A 331 -9.27 17.42 29.52
CA ARG A 331 -9.01 18.86 29.32
C ARG A 331 -9.79 19.48 28.15
N THR A 332 -10.39 18.67 27.26
CA THR A 332 -10.94 19.13 25.98
C THR A 332 -12.33 19.76 26.18
N PRO A 333 -12.48 21.10 26.07
CA PRO A 333 -13.75 21.77 26.38
C PRO A 333 -14.90 21.40 25.43
N GLN A 334 -14.59 21.05 24.18
CA GLN A 334 -15.57 20.67 23.15
C GLN A 334 -16.35 19.41 23.55
N LEU A 335 -15.76 18.55 24.38
CA LEU A 335 -16.40 17.31 24.83
C LEU A 335 -17.42 17.52 25.93
N HIS A 336 -17.47 18.70 26.53
CA HIS A 336 -18.44 19.03 27.60
C HIS A 336 -19.89 18.86 27.18
N GLU A 337 -20.21 19.01 25.89
CA GLU A 337 -21.56 18.78 25.38
C GLU A 337 -21.91 17.29 25.28
N ILE A 338 -20.93 16.45 25.02
CA ILE A 338 -21.10 14.99 24.89
C ILE A 338 -21.03 14.33 26.26
N PHE A 339 -20.15 14.82 27.14
CA PHE A 339 -19.94 14.36 28.50
C PHE A 339 -20.18 15.51 29.50
N PRO A 340 -21.44 15.73 29.94
CA PRO A 340 -21.79 16.86 30.80
C PRO A 340 -21.03 16.92 32.12
N THR A 341 -20.57 15.77 32.64
CA THR A 341 -19.78 15.68 33.87
C THR A 341 -18.42 16.38 33.77
N LEU A 342 -17.87 16.57 32.56
CA LEU A 342 -16.65 17.35 32.34
C LEU A 342 -16.85 18.86 32.54
N LYS A 343 -18.10 19.36 32.55
CA LYS A 343 -18.40 20.78 32.82
C LYS A 343 -18.17 21.18 34.27
N ASP A 344 -18.26 20.23 35.19
CA ASP A 344 -17.99 20.45 36.62
C ASP A 344 -16.48 20.62 36.80
N ARG A 345 -16.05 21.86 37.06
CA ARG A 345 -14.63 22.23 37.16
C ARG A 345 -13.91 21.50 38.30
N ASP A 346 -14.60 21.17 39.39
CA ASP A 346 -13.98 20.49 40.52
C ASP A 346 -13.77 19.02 40.19
N ARG A 347 -14.77 18.36 39.60
CA ARG A 347 -14.64 16.97 39.12
C ARG A 347 -13.59 16.85 38.03
N GLN A 348 -13.63 17.74 37.04
CA GLN A 348 -12.72 17.76 35.90
C GLN A 348 -11.28 18.08 36.32
N GLY A 349 -11.08 19.09 37.17
CA GLY A 349 -9.77 19.42 37.73
C GLY A 349 -9.19 18.27 38.54
N ASN A 350 -9.98 17.69 39.45
CA ASN A 350 -9.56 16.54 40.26
C ASN A 350 -9.22 15.30 39.40
N PHE A 351 -9.98 15.05 38.33
CA PHE A 351 -9.65 14.01 37.37
C PHE A 351 -8.28 14.25 36.73
N VAL A 352 -8.09 15.42 36.12
CA VAL A 352 -6.86 15.76 35.40
C VAL A 352 -5.65 15.75 36.33
N ASP A 353 -5.75 16.35 37.52
CA ASP A 353 -4.66 16.41 38.51
C ASP A 353 -4.25 15.01 38.98
N ARG A 354 -5.22 14.11 39.20
CA ARG A 354 -4.93 12.72 39.59
C ARG A 354 -4.30 11.92 38.45
N ILE A 355 -4.70 12.16 37.20
CA ILE A 355 -4.06 11.55 36.02
C ILE A 355 -2.62 12.08 35.87
N ASP A 356 -2.40 13.38 36.00
CA ASP A 356 -1.06 13.99 35.96
C ASP A 356 -0.16 13.49 37.10
N GLN A 357 -0.73 13.24 38.29
CA GLN A 357 -0.01 12.60 39.38
C GLN A 357 0.43 11.17 39.02
N GLN A 358 -0.42 10.39 38.32
CA GLN A 358 -0.01 9.08 37.80
C GLN A 358 1.09 9.23 36.74
N LEU A 359 0.97 10.19 35.85
CA LEU A 359 1.98 10.49 34.82
C LEU A 359 3.34 10.81 35.45
N GLY A 360 3.37 11.66 36.49
CA GLY A 360 4.58 11.95 37.27
C GLY A 360 5.18 10.71 37.93
N LYS A 361 4.34 9.84 38.52
CA LYS A 361 4.79 8.56 39.10
C LYS A 361 5.45 7.68 38.04
N VAL A 362 4.83 7.50 36.88
CA VAL A 362 5.37 6.68 35.77
C VAL A 362 6.68 7.27 35.24
N ARG A 363 6.74 8.59 35.02
CA ARG A 363 7.96 9.30 34.58
C ARG A 363 9.14 9.08 35.55
N GLY A 364 8.88 9.02 36.85
CA GLY A 364 9.87 8.75 37.89
C GLY A 364 10.37 7.30 37.98
N ARG A 365 9.72 6.33 37.33
CA ARG A 365 10.14 4.91 37.38
C ARG A 365 11.34 4.65 36.46
N LYS A 366 12.31 3.87 36.97
CA LYS A 366 13.47 3.40 36.19
C LYS A 366 13.19 2.13 35.39
N ARG A 367 12.50 1.17 36.00
CA ARG A 367 12.00 -0.04 35.35
C ARG A 367 10.48 0.02 35.38
N PHE A 368 9.86 -0.35 34.27
CA PHE A 368 8.42 -0.30 34.10
C PHE A 368 7.97 -1.42 33.15
N ASP A 369 7.17 -2.36 33.66
CA ASP A 369 6.69 -3.50 32.87
C ASP A 369 5.18 -3.39 32.52
N TYR A 370 4.69 -4.35 31.74
CA TYR A 370 3.28 -4.38 31.32
C TYR A 370 2.29 -4.62 32.47
N LYS A 371 2.73 -5.22 33.59
CA LYS A 371 1.88 -5.44 34.77
C LYS A 371 1.72 -4.13 35.54
N GLU A 372 2.78 -3.34 35.65
CA GLU A 372 2.74 -1.98 36.17
C GLU A 372 1.85 -1.09 35.30
N ALA A 373 1.98 -1.17 33.97
CA ALA A 373 1.08 -0.49 33.03
C ALA A 373 -0.40 -0.87 33.26
N ALA A 374 -0.69 -2.16 33.45
CA ALA A 374 -2.04 -2.62 33.77
C ALA A 374 -2.53 -2.04 35.10
N GLY A 375 -1.67 -2.00 36.13
CA GLY A 375 -2.00 -1.37 37.41
C GLY A 375 -2.28 0.14 37.30
N VAL A 376 -1.59 0.84 36.40
CA VAL A 376 -1.90 2.25 36.08
C VAL A 376 -3.28 2.38 35.45
N PHE A 377 -3.65 1.50 34.51
CA PHE A 377 -4.99 1.51 33.92
C PHE A 377 -6.09 1.30 34.97
N GLU A 378 -5.93 0.34 35.90
CA GLU A 378 -6.90 0.14 37.00
C GLU A 378 -7.04 1.39 37.88
N ASN A 379 -5.93 2.11 38.11
CA ASN A 379 -5.96 3.39 38.82
C ASN A 379 -6.70 4.46 38.02
N VAL A 380 -6.51 4.54 36.70
CA VAL A 380 -7.23 5.45 35.81
C VAL A 380 -8.73 5.19 35.88
N MET A 381 -9.16 3.92 35.82
CA MET A 381 -10.57 3.54 35.96
C MET A 381 -11.16 3.93 37.32
N ARG A 382 -10.40 3.76 38.41
CA ARG A 382 -10.82 4.23 39.74
C ARG A 382 -10.93 5.75 39.80
N ILE A 383 -9.93 6.47 39.27
CA ILE A 383 -9.95 7.94 39.20
C ILE A 383 -11.20 8.41 38.46
N ASN A 384 -11.52 7.81 37.31
CA ASN A 384 -12.73 8.13 36.53
C ASN A 384 -14.01 7.96 37.36
N ARG A 385 -14.20 6.81 38.02
CA ARG A 385 -15.39 6.54 38.86
C ARG A 385 -15.52 7.50 40.04
N ASP A 386 -14.40 7.96 40.60
CA ASP A 386 -14.40 8.86 41.75
C ASP A 386 -14.61 10.34 41.37
N THR A 387 -14.60 10.69 40.07
CA THR A 387 -14.61 12.10 39.62
C THR A 387 -15.62 12.38 38.50
N VAL A 388 -15.22 12.18 37.24
CA VAL A 388 -15.94 12.60 36.03
C VAL A 388 -16.90 11.53 35.52
N GLU A 389 -16.82 10.30 36.01
CA GLU A 389 -17.77 9.22 35.74
C GLU A 389 -18.05 9.01 34.23
N LEU A 390 -17.02 9.16 33.38
CA LEU A 390 -17.15 8.88 31.95
C LEU A 390 -17.47 7.39 31.72
N PRO A 391 -18.15 7.03 30.62
CA PRO A 391 -18.41 5.63 30.32
C PRO A 391 -17.11 4.81 30.24
N ASP A 392 -17.10 3.64 30.87
CA ASP A 392 -15.91 2.78 30.92
C ASP A 392 -15.34 2.47 29.53
N ALA A 393 -16.20 2.27 28.53
CA ALA A 393 -15.78 2.00 27.15
C ALA A 393 -15.01 3.18 26.52
N VAL A 394 -15.35 4.43 26.86
CA VAL A 394 -14.60 5.63 26.44
C VAL A 394 -13.21 5.63 27.07
N MET A 395 -13.12 5.32 28.36
CA MET A 395 -11.83 5.24 29.07
C MET A 395 -10.93 4.14 28.50
N VAL A 396 -11.49 2.97 28.18
CA VAL A 396 -10.76 1.88 27.52
C VAL A 396 -10.28 2.31 26.15
N GLN A 397 -11.18 2.84 25.31
CA GLN A 397 -10.87 3.29 23.95
C GLN A 397 -9.72 4.29 23.93
N GLU A 398 -9.79 5.33 24.75
CA GLU A 398 -8.81 6.41 24.72
C GLU A 398 -7.49 6.03 25.39
N PHE A 399 -7.54 5.20 26.44
CA PHE A 399 -6.32 4.67 27.02
C PHE A 399 -5.59 3.77 26.04
N VAL A 400 -6.30 2.83 25.38
CA VAL A 400 -5.70 1.89 24.41
C VAL A 400 -5.19 2.63 23.17
N THR A 401 -5.95 3.60 22.65
CA THR A 401 -5.52 4.41 21.49
C THR A 401 -4.21 5.14 21.79
N GLY A 402 -4.13 5.83 22.93
CA GLY A 402 -2.89 6.50 23.34
C GLY A 402 -1.76 5.53 23.70
N LEU A 403 -2.08 4.33 24.21
CA LEU A 403 -1.12 3.28 24.56
C LEU A 403 -0.43 2.69 23.33
N LEU A 404 -1.17 2.43 22.26
CA LEU A 404 -0.65 1.77 21.05
C LEU A 404 0.04 2.74 20.09
N GLU A 405 -0.32 4.03 20.12
CA GLU A 405 0.22 5.07 19.23
C GLU A 405 1.77 5.09 19.13
N PRO A 406 2.57 4.93 20.21
CA PRO A 406 4.03 4.98 20.08
C PRO A 406 4.68 3.70 19.56
N LEU A 407 3.91 2.63 19.30
CA LEU A 407 4.43 1.37 18.76
C LEU A 407 4.80 1.54 17.28
N ASP A 408 3.78 1.77 16.45
CA ASP A 408 3.88 2.04 15.01
C ASP A 408 2.53 2.55 14.46
N ASP A 409 2.52 3.05 13.22
CA ASP A 409 1.32 3.58 12.56
C ASP A 409 0.28 2.50 12.18
N PHE A 410 0.60 1.22 12.34
CA PHE A 410 -0.20 0.12 11.82
C PHE A 410 -0.89 -0.70 12.90
N THR A 411 -0.41 -0.62 14.15
CA THR A 411 -0.90 -1.36 15.31
C THR A 411 -2.15 -0.68 15.87
N SER A 412 -3.24 -1.43 15.95
CA SER A 412 -4.53 -0.90 16.40
C SER A 412 -5.42 -2.01 16.96
N VAL A 413 -6.56 -1.62 17.54
CA VAL A 413 -7.63 -2.56 17.92
C VAL A 413 -8.80 -2.42 16.96
N ILE A 414 -9.34 -3.56 16.55
CA ILE A 414 -10.60 -3.67 15.82
C ILE A 414 -11.65 -4.10 16.85
N TRP A 415 -12.46 -3.13 17.28
CA TRP A 415 -13.51 -3.36 18.28
C TRP A 415 -14.68 -4.17 17.73
N PRO A 416 -15.53 -4.75 18.59
CA PRO A 416 -16.57 -5.69 18.16
C PRO A 416 -17.53 -5.15 17.11
N SER A 417 -17.85 -3.85 17.18
CA SER A 417 -18.68 -3.13 16.20
C SER A 417 -18.06 -3.12 14.79
N SER A 418 -16.73 -3.05 14.68
CA SER A 418 -16.00 -2.91 13.42
C SER A 418 -15.53 -4.25 12.80
N VAL A 419 -15.65 -5.38 13.52
CA VAL A 419 -15.14 -6.69 13.03
C VAL A 419 -15.80 -7.12 11.73
N SER A 420 -17.11 -6.93 11.59
CA SER A 420 -17.86 -7.34 10.39
C SER A 420 -17.39 -6.56 9.16
N GLU A 421 -17.28 -5.25 9.28
CA GLU A 421 -16.80 -4.36 8.22
C GLU A 421 -15.34 -4.67 7.84
N PHE A 422 -14.47 -4.80 8.84
CA PHE A 422 -13.08 -5.17 8.65
C PHE A 422 -12.92 -6.53 7.92
N THR A 423 -13.76 -7.51 8.26
CA THR A 423 -13.75 -8.84 7.62
C THR A 423 -14.20 -8.76 6.15
N LYS A 424 -15.23 -7.95 5.85
CA LYS A 424 -15.69 -7.71 4.46
C LYS A 424 -14.58 -7.09 3.61
N HIS A 425 -13.91 -6.05 4.12
CA HIS A 425 -12.78 -5.41 3.43
C HIS A 425 -11.62 -6.37 3.20
N THR A 426 -11.26 -7.18 4.20
CA THR A 426 -10.11 -8.10 4.12
C THR A 426 -10.32 -9.24 3.11
N ARG A 427 -11.56 -9.73 2.96
CA ARG A 427 -11.87 -10.81 2.01
C ARG A 427 -12.01 -10.34 0.57
N GLY A 428 -11.97 -9.04 0.31
CA GLY A 428 -12.25 -8.47 -1.02
C GLY A 428 -13.64 -8.80 -1.53
N GLU A 429 -14.57 -9.20 -0.65
CA GLU A 429 -15.96 -9.49 -0.99
C GLU A 429 -16.75 -8.18 -1.04
N PHE A 430 -16.52 -7.40 -2.10
CA PHE A 430 -17.27 -6.17 -2.33
C PHE A 430 -18.65 -6.53 -2.87
N VAL A 431 -19.70 -6.30 -2.09
CA VAL A 431 -21.08 -6.44 -2.55
C VAL A 431 -21.68 -5.06 -2.74
N GLY A 432 -22.02 -4.75 -3.98
CA GLY A 432 -22.60 -3.47 -4.35
C GLY A 432 -22.89 -3.43 -5.85
N VAL A 433 -22.83 -2.23 -6.42
CA VAL A 433 -23.08 -2.01 -7.85
C VAL A 433 -21.81 -1.79 -8.66
N GLY A 434 -20.65 -1.72 -8.00
CA GLY A 434 -19.35 -1.62 -8.64
C GLY A 434 -19.06 -0.24 -9.22
N ILE A 435 -19.00 0.79 -8.38
CA ILE A 435 -18.65 2.16 -8.78
C ILE A 435 -17.54 2.67 -7.88
N SER A 436 -16.52 3.27 -8.47
CA SER A 436 -15.56 4.13 -7.78
C SER A 436 -16.12 5.55 -7.75
N ILE A 437 -16.18 6.15 -6.57
CA ILE A 437 -16.77 7.47 -6.35
C ILE A 437 -15.81 8.41 -5.59
N GLN A 438 -16.04 9.72 -5.73
CA GLN A 438 -15.35 10.76 -4.98
C GLN A 438 -16.32 11.91 -4.71
N LYS A 439 -16.18 12.64 -3.61
CA LYS A 439 -16.93 13.90 -3.41
C LYS A 439 -16.36 15.00 -4.31
N ASP A 440 -17.24 15.65 -5.07
CA ASP A 440 -16.88 16.80 -5.89
C ASP A 440 -17.05 18.08 -5.08
N LEU A 441 -15.96 18.83 -4.94
CA LEU A 441 -15.93 20.02 -4.09
C LEU A 441 -16.65 21.23 -4.71
N ALA A 442 -16.79 21.26 -6.05
CA ALA A 442 -17.45 22.37 -6.74
C ALA A 442 -18.98 22.28 -6.64
N THR A 443 -19.53 21.08 -6.84
CA THR A 443 -20.98 20.85 -6.84
C THR A 443 -21.53 20.33 -5.51
N GLY A 444 -20.66 19.77 -4.67
CA GLY A 444 -21.03 19.11 -3.41
C GLY A 444 -21.62 17.70 -3.58
N PHE A 445 -21.84 17.23 -4.81
CA PHE A 445 -22.37 15.90 -5.09
C PHE A 445 -21.28 14.81 -5.09
N ILE A 446 -21.70 13.56 -5.12
CA ILE A 446 -20.80 12.42 -5.28
C ILE A 446 -20.55 12.19 -6.78
N ARG A 447 -19.32 12.40 -7.23
CA ARG A 447 -18.89 12.19 -8.61
C ARG A 447 -18.46 10.74 -8.84
N VAL A 448 -18.89 10.18 -9.97
CA VAL A 448 -18.46 8.87 -10.44
C VAL A 448 -17.07 8.99 -11.05
N GLU A 449 -16.05 8.42 -10.39
CA GLU A 449 -14.71 8.32 -10.94
C GLU A 449 -14.67 7.30 -12.08
N SER A 450 -15.21 6.11 -11.85
CA SER A 450 -15.40 5.09 -12.87
C SER A 450 -16.36 4.01 -12.39
N PRO A 451 -17.27 3.50 -13.24
CA PRO A 451 -17.84 2.19 -13.00
C PRO A 451 -16.71 1.14 -13.06
N LEU A 452 -16.78 0.14 -12.19
CA LEU A 452 -15.93 -1.04 -12.28
C LEU A 452 -16.44 -1.91 -13.42
N PRO A 453 -15.57 -2.46 -14.28
CA PRO A 453 -16.01 -3.37 -15.31
C PRO A 453 -16.81 -4.56 -14.83
N ASP A 454 -17.71 -5.06 -15.67
CA ASP A 454 -18.44 -6.31 -15.41
C ASP A 454 -19.26 -6.23 -14.11
N THR A 455 -19.78 -5.03 -13.82
CA THR A 455 -20.62 -4.73 -12.66
C THR A 455 -21.97 -4.14 -13.08
N PRO A 456 -22.99 -4.16 -12.20
CA PRO A 456 -24.31 -3.61 -12.49
C PRO A 456 -24.28 -2.14 -12.94
N ALA A 457 -23.40 -1.32 -12.37
CA ALA A 457 -23.24 0.07 -12.77
C ALA A 457 -22.65 0.23 -14.17
N TYR A 458 -21.70 -0.64 -14.53
CA TYR A 458 -21.13 -0.67 -15.87
C TYR A 458 -22.18 -1.11 -16.91
N GLU A 459 -22.95 -2.16 -16.59
CA GLU A 459 -24.05 -2.65 -17.44
C GLU A 459 -25.17 -1.62 -17.61
N ALA A 460 -25.44 -0.81 -16.58
CA ALA A 460 -26.41 0.28 -16.62
C ALA A 460 -25.93 1.52 -17.39
N GLY A 461 -24.70 1.50 -17.93
CA GLY A 461 -24.16 2.59 -18.72
C GLY A 461 -23.86 3.85 -17.92
N ILE A 462 -23.57 3.73 -16.62
CA ILE A 462 -23.06 4.85 -15.82
C ILE A 462 -21.67 5.21 -16.36
N ALA A 463 -21.45 6.48 -16.64
CA ALA A 463 -20.20 6.96 -17.22
C ALA A 463 -19.32 7.64 -16.17
N PRO A 464 -17.98 7.54 -16.30
CA PRO A 464 -17.05 8.41 -15.58
C PRO A 464 -17.41 9.89 -15.74
N GLY A 465 -17.33 10.65 -14.64
CA GLY A 465 -17.61 12.07 -14.57
C GLY A 465 -19.06 12.43 -14.24
N GLU A 466 -20.01 11.50 -14.36
CA GLU A 466 -21.40 11.74 -13.96
C GLU A 466 -21.53 11.90 -12.43
N PHE A 467 -22.60 12.55 -11.96
CA PHE A 467 -22.82 12.76 -10.53
C PHE A 467 -23.94 11.87 -10.02
N ILE A 468 -23.70 11.15 -8.93
CA ILE A 468 -24.76 10.58 -8.10
C ILE A 468 -25.36 11.73 -7.31
N VAL A 469 -26.59 12.12 -7.65
CA VAL A 469 -27.31 13.21 -6.98
C VAL A 469 -28.27 12.71 -5.89
N ALA A 470 -28.67 11.44 -5.95
CA ALA A 470 -29.40 10.78 -4.87
C ALA A 470 -29.14 9.26 -4.83
N VAL A 471 -29.23 8.69 -3.62
CA VAL A 471 -29.18 7.25 -3.35
C VAL A 471 -30.42 6.86 -2.54
N ASP A 472 -31.25 5.98 -3.08
CA ASP A 472 -32.55 5.58 -2.51
C ASP A 472 -33.41 6.78 -2.08
N GLY A 473 -33.42 7.84 -2.91
CA GLY A 473 -34.17 9.07 -2.66
C GLY A 473 -33.53 10.06 -1.68
N ARG A 474 -32.42 9.68 -1.01
CA ARG A 474 -31.64 10.59 -0.16
C ARG A 474 -30.68 11.41 -1.03
N SER A 475 -30.69 12.73 -0.85
CA SER A 475 -29.78 13.65 -1.54
C SER A 475 -28.32 13.27 -1.26
N ALA A 476 -27.52 13.16 -2.32
CA ALA A 476 -26.10 12.85 -2.21
C ALA A 476 -25.24 14.04 -1.75
N LYS A 477 -25.80 15.26 -1.74
CA LYS A 477 -25.11 16.47 -1.27
C LYS A 477 -24.87 16.44 0.25
N ASP A 478 -25.80 15.81 0.96
CA ASP A 478 -25.79 15.71 2.42
C ASP A 478 -24.98 14.50 2.93
N LEU A 479 -24.48 13.67 2.02
CA LEU A 479 -23.73 12.46 2.34
C LEU A 479 -22.23 12.71 2.25
N GLU A 480 -21.48 12.23 3.24
CA GLU A 480 -20.05 11.99 3.09
C GLU A 480 -19.81 10.75 2.21
N VAL A 481 -18.58 10.60 1.70
CA VAL A 481 -18.25 9.49 0.77
C VAL A 481 -18.55 8.13 1.40
N ASP A 482 -18.16 7.93 2.66
CA ASP A 482 -18.35 6.66 3.36
C ASP A 482 -19.84 6.35 3.57
N GLU A 483 -20.66 7.36 3.89
CA GLU A 483 -22.12 7.19 4.01
C GLU A 483 -22.77 6.83 2.65
N ALA A 484 -22.27 7.41 1.56
CA ALA A 484 -22.71 7.04 0.22
C ALA A 484 -22.31 5.60 -0.12
N VAL A 485 -21.10 5.16 0.26
CA VAL A 485 -20.66 3.75 0.11
C VAL A 485 -21.57 2.81 0.88
N ASP A 486 -21.91 3.14 2.13
CA ASP A 486 -22.80 2.31 2.96
C ASP A 486 -24.19 2.14 2.36
N LEU A 487 -24.75 3.19 1.76
CA LEU A 487 -26.06 3.13 1.09
C LEU A 487 -26.00 2.38 -0.24
N ILE A 488 -24.91 2.53 -1.00
CA ILE A 488 -24.74 1.90 -2.31
C ILE A 488 -24.45 0.39 -2.16
N THR A 489 -23.72 0.01 -1.11
CA THR A 489 -23.44 -1.39 -0.76
C THR A 489 -24.60 -2.02 0.00
N GLY A 490 -24.59 -3.34 0.18
CA GLY A 490 -25.69 -4.06 0.82
C GLY A 490 -25.67 -5.55 0.51
N GLU A 491 -26.73 -6.27 0.88
CA GLU A 491 -26.81 -7.72 0.64
C GLU A 491 -26.92 -8.07 -0.86
N PRO A 492 -26.29 -9.18 -1.32
CA PRO A 492 -26.38 -9.60 -2.71
C PRO A 492 -27.84 -9.85 -3.14
N GLY A 493 -28.22 -9.40 -4.33
CA GLY A 493 -29.56 -9.55 -4.87
C GLY A 493 -30.55 -8.46 -4.45
N THR A 494 -30.21 -7.65 -3.45
CA THR A 494 -31.01 -6.45 -3.11
C THR A 494 -30.82 -5.35 -4.14
N LYS A 495 -31.71 -4.36 -4.15
CA LYS A 495 -31.69 -3.26 -5.11
C LYS A 495 -31.31 -1.94 -4.44
N VAL A 496 -30.62 -1.09 -5.20
CA VAL A 496 -30.37 0.32 -4.88
C VAL A 496 -30.82 1.17 -6.04
N THR A 497 -31.45 2.31 -5.75
CA THR A 497 -31.86 3.28 -6.74
C THR A 497 -30.90 4.45 -6.73
N LEU A 498 -30.23 4.70 -7.86
CA LEU A 498 -29.34 5.83 -8.03
C LEU A 498 -29.98 6.85 -8.98
N THR A 499 -29.98 8.11 -8.59
CA THR A 499 -30.25 9.22 -9.50
C THR A 499 -28.91 9.76 -9.98
N ILE A 500 -28.65 9.62 -11.28
CA ILE A 500 -27.42 10.02 -11.94
C ILE A 500 -27.67 11.26 -12.78
N ARG A 501 -26.95 12.34 -12.50
CA ARG A 501 -26.87 13.52 -13.34
C ARG A 501 -25.80 13.32 -14.39
N ASN A 502 -26.21 13.32 -15.65
CA ASN A 502 -25.29 13.26 -16.77
C ASN A 502 -24.53 14.59 -16.91
N LEU A 503 -23.51 14.59 -17.76
CA LEU A 503 -22.64 15.74 -17.99
C LEU A 503 -23.33 16.92 -18.71
N SER A 504 -24.52 16.71 -19.28
CA SER A 504 -25.39 17.76 -19.83
C SER A 504 -26.38 18.32 -18.80
N GLY A 505 -26.33 17.85 -17.55
CA GLY A 505 -27.17 18.33 -16.45
C GLY A 505 -28.53 17.64 -16.33
N GLU A 506 -28.81 16.61 -17.12
CA GLU A 506 -30.07 15.85 -17.05
C GLU A 506 -29.96 14.70 -16.06
N ASP A 507 -30.99 14.52 -15.25
CA ASP A 507 -31.06 13.47 -14.25
C ASP A 507 -31.75 12.22 -14.81
N ARG A 508 -31.13 11.05 -14.62
CA ARG A 508 -31.76 9.75 -14.87
C ARG A 508 -31.73 8.89 -13.62
N THR A 509 -32.89 8.33 -13.28
CA THR A 509 -33.00 7.40 -12.16
C THR A 509 -32.88 5.97 -12.68
N MET A 510 -32.06 5.17 -12.02
CA MET A 510 -31.85 3.76 -12.36
C MET A 510 -31.82 2.90 -11.11
N THR A 511 -32.48 1.74 -11.18
CA THR A 511 -32.43 0.75 -10.11
C THR A 511 -31.45 -0.35 -10.49
N LEU A 512 -30.42 -0.51 -9.67
CA LEU A 512 -29.34 -1.46 -9.86
C LEU A 512 -29.48 -2.61 -8.86
N THR A 513 -29.17 -3.82 -9.28
CA THR A 513 -29.17 -4.99 -8.38
C THR A 513 -27.76 -5.18 -7.83
N ARG A 514 -27.61 -5.16 -6.51
CA ARG A 514 -26.32 -5.37 -5.83
C ARG A 514 -25.85 -6.81 -6.09
N ARG A 515 -24.59 -6.98 -6.47
CA ARG A 515 -23.96 -8.30 -6.62
C ARG A 515 -22.53 -8.30 -6.11
N ARG A 516 -21.96 -9.48 -5.95
CA ARG A 516 -20.52 -9.62 -5.66
C ARG A 516 -19.73 -9.07 -6.85
N VAL A 517 -18.88 -8.09 -6.60
CA VAL A 517 -18.01 -7.47 -7.59
C VAL A 517 -16.68 -8.23 -7.59
N LYS A 518 -16.33 -8.83 -8.72
CA LYS A 518 -15.01 -9.42 -8.92
C LYS A 518 -14.04 -8.31 -9.31
N ILE A 519 -12.99 -8.13 -8.52
CA ILE A 519 -11.92 -7.18 -8.83
C ILE A 519 -10.79 -7.94 -9.52
N PHE A 520 -10.59 -7.65 -10.81
CA PHE A 520 -9.41 -8.13 -11.54
C PHE A 520 -8.19 -7.33 -11.12
N THR A 521 -7.10 -8.03 -10.86
CA THR A 521 -5.85 -7.44 -10.33
C THR A 521 -4.76 -7.35 -11.38
N VAL A 522 -4.88 -8.09 -12.49
CA VAL A 522 -3.92 -8.10 -13.59
C VAL A 522 -4.49 -7.41 -14.83
N ALA A 523 -3.71 -6.48 -15.38
CA ALA A 523 -4.02 -5.73 -16.59
C ALA A 523 -2.85 -5.71 -17.57
N GLY A 524 -3.13 -5.50 -18.86
CA GLY A 524 -2.13 -5.30 -19.90
C GLY A 524 -2.01 -3.84 -20.34
N VAL A 525 -1.50 -3.64 -21.56
CA VAL A 525 -1.35 -2.33 -22.21
C VAL A 525 -2.71 -1.71 -22.51
N LYS A 526 -3.64 -2.50 -23.01
CA LYS A 526 -4.97 -2.03 -23.43
C LYS A 526 -5.99 -3.14 -23.30
N ARG A 527 -7.17 -2.80 -22.78
CA ARG A 527 -8.24 -3.78 -22.63
C ARG A 527 -8.90 -4.12 -23.96
N LYS A 528 -9.06 -5.41 -24.25
CA LYS A 528 -9.69 -5.90 -25.49
C LYS A 528 -11.16 -6.23 -25.27
N SER A 529 -11.50 -6.92 -24.18
CA SER A 529 -12.87 -7.29 -23.85
C SER A 529 -13.11 -7.47 -22.35
N ILE A 530 -14.32 -7.89 -21.99
CA ILE A 530 -14.78 -8.17 -20.62
C ILE A 530 -13.87 -9.21 -19.95
N GLY A 531 -13.69 -9.11 -18.63
CA GLY A 531 -12.81 -10.00 -17.88
C GLY A 531 -11.31 -9.72 -18.07
N THR A 532 -10.53 -10.80 -18.22
CA THR A 532 -9.05 -10.83 -18.25
C THR A 532 -8.45 -10.66 -19.65
N ASP A 533 -9.21 -10.19 -20.63
CA ASP A 533 -8.74 -10.08 -22.01
C ASP A 533 -8.07 -8.73 -22.29
N TRP A 534 -6.74 -8.74 -22.33
CA TRP A 534 -5.89 -7.57 -22.56
C TRP A 534 -4.89 -7.81 -23.67
N ASP A 535 -4.51 -6.73 -24.34
CA ASP A 535 -3.27 -6.70 -25.09
C ASP A 535 -2.10 -6.58 -24.10
N TYR A 536 -1.17 -7.53 -24.15
CA TYR A 536 -0.02 -7.58 -23.25
C TYR A 536 1.28 -7.20 -23.95
N LEU A 537 1.32 -7.02 -25.27
CA LEU A 537 2.53 -6.58 -25.96
C LEU A 537 2.57 -5.06 -26.03
N ILE A 538 3.58 -4.45 -25.41
CA ILE A 538 3.81 -3.01 -25.51
C ILE A 538 4.71 -2.66 -26.70
N ASP A 539 5.50 -3.61 -27.17
CA ASP A 539 6.32 -3.49 -28.38
C ASP A 539 6.21 -4.77 -29.20
N GLU A 540 5.45 -4.71 -30.29
CA GLU A 540 5.24 -5.85 -31.17
C GLU A 540 6.51 -6.24 -31.96
N GLN A 541 7.35 -5.26 -32.31
CA GLN A 541 8.56 -5.47 -33.11
C GLN A 541 9.62 -6.24 -32.31
N MET A 542 9.84 -5.80 -31.07
CA MET A 542 10.80 -6.41 -30.15
C MET A 542 10.18 -7.49 -29.26
N ARG A 543 8.86 -7.71 -29.38
CA ARG A 543 8.07 -8.67 -28.58
C ARG A 543 8.24 -8.45 -27.07
N ILE A 544 8.06 -7.20 -26.63
CA ILE A 544 8.15 -6.84 -25.20
C ILE A 544 6.77 -6.91 -24.57
N GLY A 545 6.64 -7.70 -23.52
CA GLY A 545 5.43 -7.81 -22.71
C GLY A 545 5.35 -6.73 -21.65
N TYR A 546 4.14 -6.28 -21.35
CA TYR A 546 3.80 -5.41 -20.23
C TYR A 546 2.62 -5.99 -19.47
N VAL A 547 2.81 -6.20 -18.18
CA VAL A 547 1.76 -6.68 -17.27
C VAL A 547 1.77 -5.80 -16.03
N ARG A 548 0.60 -5.29 -15.65
CA ARG A 548 0.39 -4.48 -14.46
C ARG A 548 -0.37 -5.28 -13.42
N VAL A 549 0.11 -5.27 -12.18
CA VAL A 549 -0.55 -5.88 -11.03
C VAL A 549 -0.96 -4.78 -10.07
N SER A 550 -2.26 -4.56 -9.87
CA SER A 550 -2.80 -3.46 -9.05
C SER A 550 -2.92 -3.79 -7.56
N SER A 551 -3.04 -5.07 -7.21
CA SER A 551 -3.06 -5.58 -5.83
C SER A 551 -2.74 -7.07 -5.81
N PHE A 552 -2.35 -7.60 -4.65
CA PHE A 552 -2.10 -9.03 -4.43
C PHE A 552 -3.28 -9.68 -3.70
N MET A 553 -4.23 -10.20 -4.47
CA MET A 553 -5.40 -10.93 -3.98
C MET A 553 -5.27 -12.43 -4.26
N GLU A 554 -6.23 -13.23 -3.78
CA GLU A 554 -6.21 -14.69 -3.92
C GLU A 554 -6.13 -15.15 -5.38
N GLN A 555 -6.72 -14.41 -6.31
CA GLN A 555 -6.82 -14.78 -7.73
C GLN A 555 -5.68 -14.20 -8.59
N THR A 556 -4.82 -13.34 -8.02
CA THR A 556 -3.82 -12.59 -8.78
C THR A 556 -2.81 -13.49 -9.48
N VAL A 557 -2.42 -14.59 -8.85
CA VAL A 557 -1.40 -15.52 -9.38
C VAL A 557 -1.93 -16.19 -10.65
N GLU A 558 -3.15 -16.71 -10.62
CA GLU A 558 -3.80 -17.37 -11.75
C GLU A 558 -4.06 -16.39 -12.90
N GLU A 559 -4.52 -15.17 -12.59
CA GLU A 559 -4.66 -14.10 -13.60
C GLU A 559 -3.32 -13.77 -14.27
N LEU A 560 -2.24 -13.72 -13.48
CA LEU A 560 -0.90 -13.43 -13.98
C LEU A 560 -0.37 -14.59 -14.84
N LYS A 561 -0.55 -15.85 -14.42
CA LYS A 561 -0.16 -17.03 -15.20
C LYS A 561 -0.80 -17.00 -16.59
N VAL A 562 -2.10 -16.71 -16.69
CA VAL A 562 -2.80 -16.61 -17.99
C VAL A 562 -2.17 -15.53 -18.89
N ALA A 563 -1.85 -14.35 -18.33
CA ALA A 563 -1.19 -13.27 -19.07
C ALA A 563 0.21 -13.68 -19.57
N LEU A 564 1.00 -14.35 -18.71
CA LEU A 564 2.35 -14.79 -19.05
C LEU A 564 2.35 -15.93 -20.09
N GLU A 565 1.39 -16.85 -20.03
CA GLU A 565 1.21 -17.91 -21.04
C GLU A 565 0.82 -17.34 -22.41
N GLU A 566 -0.05 -16.32 -22.45
CA GLU A 566 -0.37 -15.60 -23.68
C GLU A 566 0.88 -14.93 -24.25
N LEU A 567 1.63 -14.20 -23.43
CA LEU A 567 2.89 -13.58 -23.85
C LEU A 567 3.89 -14.60 -24.39
N GLN A 568 4.01 -15.76 -23.74
CA GLN A 568 4.88 -16.85 -24.19
C GLN A 568 4.45 -17.38 -25.57
N ARG A 569 3.14 -17.58 -25.79
CA ARG A 569 2.62 -17.98 -27.10
C ARG A 569 2.85 -16.92 -28.19
N GLN A 570 2.83 -15.65 -27.81
CA GLN A 570 3.11 -14.53 -28.72
C GLN A 570 4.60 -14.28 -28.96
N GLY A 571 5.49 -15.12 -28.41
CA GLY A 571 6.93 -15.03 -28.63
C GLY A 571 7.61 -13.91 -27.85
N CYS A 572 7.10 -13.59 -26.66
CA CYS A 572 7.67 -12.57 -25.77
C CYS A 572 9.17 -12.79 -25.53
N ARG A 573 9.94 -11.71 -25.60
CA ARG A 573 11.40 -11.68 -25.45
C ARG A 573 11.86 -10.99 -24.16
N GLY A 574 11.01 -10.20 -23.51
CA GLY A 574 11.30 -9.48 -22.27
C GLY A 574 10.02 -8.94 -21.62
N LEU A 575 10.01 -8.84 -20.29
CA LEU A 575 8.81 -8.49 -19.53
C LEU A 575 9.01 -7.20 -18.71
N ILE A 576 8.07 -6.28 -18.80
CA ILE A 576 7.91 -5.17 -17.87
C ILE A 576 6.75 -5.52 -16.92
N LEU A 577 7.06 -5.70 -15.64
CA LEU A 577 6.10 -5.95 -14.57
C LEU A 577 5.85 -4.65 -13.80
N ASP A 578 4.66 -4.09 -13.91
CA ASP A 578 4.31 -2.80 -13.30
C ASP A 578 3.60 -2.98 -11.96
N LEU A 579 4.32 -2.63 -10.88
CA LEU A 579 3.85 -2.65 -9.50
C LEU A 579 3.66 -1.23 -8.92
N ARG A 580 3.72 -0.19 -9.76
CA ARG A 580 3.49 1.19 -9.32
C ARG A 580 2.05 1.36 -8.86
N PHE A 581 1.86 2.08 -7.75
CA PHE A 581 0.57 2.30 -7.10
C PHE A 581 -0.09 1.03 -6.54
N ASN A 582 0.67 -0.05 -6.36
CA ASN A 582 0.17 -1.29 -5.75
C ASN A 582 0.53 -1.33 -4.25
N PRO A 583 -0.45 -1.18 -3.33
CA PRO A 583 -0.22 -1.12 -1.89
C PRO A 583 0.12 -2.50 -1.26
N GLY A 584 0.23 -3.53 -2.09
CA GLY A 584 0.51 -4.90 -1.71
C GLY A 584 -0.76 -5.74 -1.63
N GLY A 585 -0.83 -6.60 -0.61
CA GLY A 585 -1.93 -7.54 -0.39
C GLY A 585 -1.45 -8.78 0.35
N LEU A 586 -1.97 -9.95 -0.02
CA LEU A 586 -1.67 -11.22 0.62
C LEU A 586 -0.21 -11.61 0.43
N LEU A 587 0.48 -11.95 1.53
CA LEU A 587 1.84 -12.48 1.52
C LEU A 587 1.97 -13.72 0.62
N LYS A 588 0.98 -14.63 0.69
CA LYS A 588 1.00 -15.85 -0.12
C LYS A 588 1.00 -15.54 -1.62
N ALA A 589 0.19 -14.59 -2.06
CA ALA A 589 0.20 -14.16 -3.46
C ALA A 589 1.55 -13.52 -3.87
N ALA A 590 2.23 -12.80 -2.98
CA ALA A 590 3.57 -12.26 -3.25
C ALA A 590 4.62 -13.38 -3.44
N ILE A 591 4.56 -14.42 -2.60
CA ILE A 591 5.42 -15.60 -2.70
C ILE A 591 5.16 -16.31 -4.03
N ASP A 592 3.91 -16.65 -4.31
CA ASP A 592 3.52 -17.39 -5.50
C ASP A 592 3.83 -16.62 -6.79
N VAL A 593 3.69 -15.29 -6.81
CA VAL A 593 4.12 -14.44 -7.93
C VAL A 593 5.64 -14.48 -8.10
N SER A 594 6.41 -14.47 -7.00
CA SER A 594 7.88 -14.54 -7.06
C SER A 594 8.35 -15.90 -7.60
N GLU A 595 7.67 -16.98 -7.24
CA GLU A 595 7.94 -18.34 -7.74
C GLU A 595 7.80 -18.46 -9.26
N LEU A 596 6.93 -17.66 -9.89
CA LEU A 596 6.79 -17.65 -11.35
C LEU A 596 8.10 -17.31 -12.08
N PHE A 597 9.05 -16.65 -11.42
CA PHE A 597 10.28 -16.15 -12.05
C PHE A 597 11.57 -16.70 -11.42
N LEU A 598 11.49 -17.30 -10.23
CA LEU A 598 12.64 -17.81 -9.49
C LEU A 598 12.88 -19.30 -9.72
N ASN A 599 14.12 -19.75 -9.46
CA ASN A 599 14.45 -21.17 -9.48
C ASN A 599 14.13 -21.83 -8.13
N GLU A 600 13.91 -23.14 -8.16
CA GLU A 600 13.69 -23.93 -6.95
C GLU A 600 14.82 -23.69 -5.93
N GLY A 601 14.45 -23.42 -4.68
CA GLY A 601 15.37 -23.17 -3.58
C GLY A 601 15.97 -21.76 -3.53
N GLU A 602 15.72 -20.89 -4.51
CA GLU A 602 16.10 -19.47 -4.40
C GLU A 602 15.24 -18.79 -3.32
N PRO A 603 15.83 -18.05 -2.36
CA PRO A 603 15.09 -17.42 -1.28
C PRO A 603 14.28 -16.20 -1.79
N ILE A 604 13.07 -16.06 -1.26
CA ILE A 604 12.12 -15.00 -1.61
C ILE A 604 12.05 -13.95 -0.51
N VAL A 605 11.73 -14.39 0.70
CA VAL A 605 11.49 -13.51 1.85
C VAL A 605 11.76 -14.26 3.13
N MET A 606 12.33 -13.57 4.11
CA MET A 606 12.46 -14.05 5.48
C MET A 606 11.55 -13.22 6.39
N THR A 607 10.82 -13.88 7.27
CA THR A 607 10.11 -13.20 8.37
C THR A 607 10.86 -13.41 9.68
N LYS A 608 11.16 -12.31 10.36
CA LYS A 608 11.92 -12.30 11.62
C LYS A 608 11.20 -11.45 12.66
N GLY A 609 11.05 -11.96 13.87
CA GLY A 609 10.36 -11.27 14.98
C GLY A 609 10.80 -11.77 16.35
N ARG A 610 10.16 -11.25 17.41
CA ARG A 610 10.59 -11.50 18.79
C ARG A 610 9.95 -12.70 19.49
N SER A 611 8.79 -13.18 19.00
CA SER A 611 7.88 -14.13 19.70
C SER A 611 8.43 -15.54 20.01
N GLY A 612 9.74 -15.76 20.03
CA GLY A 612 10.39 -17.06 20.26
C GLY A 612 10.15 -18.09 19.15
N LYS A 613 9.38 -17.72 18.12
CA LYS A 613 9.21 -18.49 16.90
C LYS A 613 10.48 -18.39 16.06
N PRO A 614 10.93 -19.49 15.42
CA PRO A 614 12.05 -19.42 14.51
C PRO A 614 11.72 -18.52 13.33
N ASP A 615 12.73 -17.80 12.85
CA ASP A 615 12.68 -17.06 11.60
C ASP A 615 12.22 -18.00 10.47
N GLN A 616 11.32 -17.52 9.62
CA GLN A 616 10.82 -18.30 8.49
C GLN A 616 11.49 -17.80 7.22
N ASP A 617 12.46 -18.57 6.72
CA ASP A 617 13.02 -18.38 5.38
C ASP A 617 12.12 -19.08 4.36
N ILE A 618 11.49 -18.29 3.50
CA ILE A 618 10.59 -18.77 2.45
C ILE A 618 11.39 -18.77 1.14
N LYS A 619 11.49 -19.96 0.54
CA LYS A 619 12.18 -20.21 -0.73
C LYS A 619 11.18 -20.59 -1.80
N ALA A 620 11.55 -20.34 -3.05
CA ALA A 620 10.73 -20.67 -4.19
C ALA A 620 10.60 -22.19 -4.37
N ASP A 621 9.36 -22.67 -4.53
CA ASP A 621 9.03 -24.05 -4.92
C ASP A 621 8.11 -24.04 -6.16
N PRO A 622 8.64 -23.67 -7.34
CA PRO A 622 7.82 -23.32 -8.48
C PRO A 622 7.23 -24.56 -9.19
N SER A 623 5.90 -24.67 -9.20
CA SER A 623 5.19 -25.66 -10.04
C SER A 623 5.17 -25.28 -11.53
N THR A 624 5.30 -24.00 -11.85
CA THR A 624 5.38 -23.44 -13.21
C THR A 624 6.25 -22.20 -13.14
N ALA A 625 7.20 -22.04 -14.07
CA ALA A 625 8.10 -20.89 -14.07
C ALA A 625 8.38 -20.39 -15.48
N PHE A 626 8.31 -19.06 -15.62
CA PHE A 626 8.59 -18.29 -16.82
C PHE A 626 10.04 -17.81 -16.76
N ARG A 627 10.96 -18.70 -17.19
CA ARG A 627 12.41 -18.47 -17.12
C ARG A 627 12.95 -17.92 -18.44
N GLY A 628 14.06 -17.18 -18.35
CA GLY A 628 14.85 -16.75 -19.50
C GLY A 628 14.49 -15.38 -20.09
N TRP A 629 13.39 -14.76 -19.64
CA TRP A 629 13.10 -13.37 -20.00
C TRP A 629 13.90 -12.39 -19.13
N PRO A 630 14.54 -11.36 -19.70
CA PRO A 630 14.91 -10.18 -18.94
C PRO A 630 13.64 -9.51 -18.38
N ILE A 631 13.66 -9.19 -17.10
CA ILE A 631 12.55 -8.56 -16.38
C ILE A 631 12.94 -7.16 -15.95
N ILE A 632 12.05 -6.19 -16.15
CA ILE A 632 12.07 -4.91 -15.45
C ILE A 632 10.86 -4.85 -14.53
N VAL A 633 11.04 -4.46 -13.27
CA VAL A 633 9.93 -4.18 -12.35
C VAL A 633 9.82 -2.67 -12.18
N LEU A 634 8.67 -2.11 -12.53
CA LEU A 634 8.36 -0.71 -12.28
C LEU A 634 7.77 -0.55 -10.88
N VAL A 635 8.33 0.37 -10.10
CA VAL A 635 7.91 0.66 -8.72
C VAL A 635 7.85 2.16 -8.44
N ASN A 636 7.07 2.55 -7.43
CA ASN A 636 7.06 3.92 -6.94
C ASN A 636 6.82 3.98 -5.41
N GLU A 637 6.69 5.19 -4.87
CA GLU A 637 6.46 5.44 -3.45
C GLU A 637 5.17 4.82 -2.90
N ALA A 638 4.23 4.45 -3.78
CA ALA A 638 2.99 3.76 -3.43
C ALA A 638 3.07 2.23 -3.60
N SER A 639 4.18 1.69 -4.10
CA SER A 639 4.47 0.25 -4.09
C SER A 639 4.83 -0.17 -2.67
N ALA A 640 4.02 -1.02 -2.03
CA ALA A 640 4.19 -1.38 -0.62
C ALA A 640 4.03 -2.89 -0.35
N SER A 641 4.59 -3.38 0.77
CA SER A 641 4.37 -4.73 1.32
C SER A 641 4.65 -5.83 0.28
N ALA A 642 3.64 -6.60 -0.17
CA ALA A 642 3.78 -7.64 -1.19
C ALA A 642 4.52 -7.16 -2.47
N SER A 643 4.28 -5.93 -2.92
CA SER A 643 4.99 -5.33 -4.06
C SER A 643 6.49 -5.20 -3.80
N GLU A 644 6.87 -4.88 -2.56
CA GLU A 644 8.26 -4.76 -2.11
C GLU A 644 8.93 -6.14 -1.95
N ILE A 645 8.16 -7.16 -1.56
CA ILE A 645 8.64 -8.54 -1.51
C ILE A 645 8.97 -9.04 -2.91
N VAL A 646 8.07 -8.89 -3.89
CA VAL A 646 8.31 -9.33 -5.27
C VAL A 646 9.49 -8.57 -5.89
N SER A 647 9.49 -7.25 -5.81
CA SER A 647 10.60 -6.44 -6.36
C SER A 647 11.94 -6.71 -5.66
N GLY A 648 11.92 -6.89 -4.33
CA GLY A 648 13.09 -7.24 -3.54
C GLY A 648 13.65 -8.63 -3.86
N ALA A 649 12.78 -9.64 -3.94
CA ALA A 649 13.17 -11.02 -4.27
C ALA A 649 13.79 -11.13 -5.67
N LEU A 650 13.18 -10.48 -6.67
CA LEU A 650 13.69 -10.54 -8.05
C LEU A 650 14.99 -9.75 -8.22
N SER A 651 15.11 -8.56 -7.62
CA SER A 651 16.32 -7.73 -7.74
C SER A 651 17.49 -8.25 -6.91
N GLY A 652 17.24 -8.73 -5.69
CA GLY A 652 18.24 -9.33 -4.81
C GLY A 652 18.74 -10.71 -5.25
N ARG A 653 18.25 -11.20 -6.40
CA ARG A 653 18.74 -12.40 -7.11
C ARG A 653 19.18 -12.09 -8.54
N GLY A 654 19.22 -10.81 -8.91
CA GLY A 654 19.63 -10.37 -10.25
C GLY A 654 18.71 -10.77 -11.40
N LYS A 655 17.47 -11.18 -11.11
CA LYS A 655 16.50 -11.56 -12.14
C LYS A 655 15.87 -10.35 -12.81
N ALA A 656 15.73 -9.25 -12.06
CA ALA A 656 15.09 -8.04 -12.56
C ALA A 656 15.90 -6.77 -12.27
N CYS A 657 15.77 -5.81 -13.18
CA CYS A 657 16.14 -4.41 -12.95
C CYS A 657 14.92 -3.64 -12.42
N ILE A 658 15.11 -2.84 -11.37
CA ILE A 658 14.07 -2.01 -10.76
C ILE A 658 14.14 -0.60 -11.33
N VAL A 659 13.03 -0.09 -11.86
CA VAL A 659 12.95 1.26 -12.46
C VAL A 659 11.84 2.06 -11.78
N GLY A 660 12.10 3.33 -11.46
CA GLY A 660 11.09 4.25 -10.92
C GLY A 660 11.56 5.02 -9.68
N THR A 661 10.79 5.02 -8.60
CA THR A 661 11.13 5.67 -7.32
C THR A 661 11.18 4.65 -6.18
N ARG A 662 11.87 4.98 -5.07
CA ARG A 662 11.94 4.11 -3.88
C ARG A 662 10.54 3.75 -3.40
N THR A 663 10.37 2.49 -3.00
CA THR A 663 9.10 1.96 -2.49
C THR A 663 8.72 2.49 -1.10
N TYR A 664 7.49 2.19 -0.66
CA TYR A 664 6.88 2.78 0.54
C TYR A 664 7.63 2.46 1.85
N GLY A 665 8.12 1.24 2.03
CA GLY A 665 8.76 0.77 3.28
C GLY A 665 7.84 0.06 4.26
N LYS A 666 6.75 -0.58 3.79
CA LYS A 666 5.83 -1.34 4.63
C LYS A 666 6.30 -2.80 4.76
N GLY A 667 7.48 -2.97 5.32
CA GLY A 667 8.12 -4.28 5.51
C GLY A 667 7.71 -5.03 6.77
N LEU A 668 6.42 -5.07 7.13
CA LEU A 668 5.98 -5.66 8.41
C LEU A 668 4.81 -6.64 8.30
N VAL A 669 4.79 -7.62 9.22
CA VAL A 669 3.73 -8.62 9.37
C VAL A 669 2.79 -8.18 10.48
N GLN A 670 1.52 -8.03 10.13
CA GLN A 670 0.46 -7.74 11.09
C GLN A 670 -0.37 -8.99 11.36
N ASN A 671 -0.37 -9.45 12.60
CA ASN A 671 -1.23 -10.54 13.03
C ASN A 671 -2.50 -9.98 13.65
N LEU A 672 -3.63 -10.60 13.34
CA LEU A 672 -4.89 -10.38 14.03
C LEU A 672 -4.96 -11.35 15.20
N ILE A 673 -4.74 -10.82 16.41
CA ILE A 673 -4.79 -11.60 17.64
C ILE A 673 -6.20 -11.44 18.22
N PRO A 674 -7.00 -12.52 18.30
CA PRO A 674 -8.30 -12.45 18.96
C PRO A 674 -8.14 -12.04 20.42
N ILE A 675 -8.98 -11.11 20.85
CA ILE A 675 -9.11 -10.62 22.24
C ILE A 675 -10.61 -10.62 22.60
N GLU A 676 -10.95 -10.50 23.89
CA GLU A 676 -12.34 -10.57 24.36
C GLU A 676 -13.07 -11.84 23.85
N ASP A 677 -12.45 -13.01 24.03
CA ASP A 677 -12.97 -14.30 23.56
C ASP A 677 -13.29 -14.34 22.04
N GLY A 678 -12.64 -13.47 21.26
CA GLY A 678 -12.81 -13.37 19.80
C GLY A 678 -13.85 -12.35 19.35
N ALA A 679 -14.40 -11.54 20.25
CA ALA A 679 -15.28 -10.44 19.90
C ALA A 679 -14.54 -9.26 19.28
N ALA A 680 -13.26 -9.06 19.61
CA ALA A 680 -12.39 -8.02 19.07
C ALA A 680 -11.04 -8.59 18.61
N PHE A 681 -10.27 -7.81 17.85
CA PHE A 681 -8.95 -8.21 17.38
C PHE A 681 -7.91 -7.13 17.65
N LEU A 682 -6.80 -7.51 18.28
CA LEU A 682 -5.59 -6.69 18.30
C LEU A 682 -4.82 -6.94 17.01
N LYS A 683 -4.75 -5.94 16.14
CA LYS A 683 -3.93 -5.94 14.94
C LYS A 683 -2.52 -5.51 15.34
N LEU A 684 -1.62 -6.48 15.53
CA LEU A 684 -0.30 -6.25 16.11
C LEU A 684 0.83 -6.51 15.11
N THR A 685 1.82 -5.62 15.04
CA THR A 685 3.06 -5.88 14.31
C THR A 685 3.92 -6.88 15.07
N THR A 686 4.18 -8.04 14.46
CA THR A 686 4.86 -9.16 15.14
C THR A 686 6.20 -9.54 14.53
N GLN A 687 6.40 -9.24 13.25
CA GLN A 687 7.61 -9.59 12.49
C GLN A 687 7.88 -8.53 11.42
N TYR A 688 9.11 -8.49 10.92
CA TYR A 688 9.50 -7.74 9.73
C TYR A 688 9.83 -8.67 8.56
N TYR A 689 9.60 -8.16 7.35
CA TYR A 689 10.01 -8.80 6.11
C TYR A 689 11.43 -8.38 5.74
N TYR A 690 12.23 -9.39 5.42
CA TYR A 690 13.56 -9.23 4.86
C TYR A 690 13.57 -9.87 3.48
N VAL A 691 14.15 -9.18 2.51
CA VAL A 691 14.33 -9.69 1.14
C VAL A 691 15.80 -9.97 0.86
N PRO A 692 16.11 -10.87 -0.08
CA PRO A 692 17.46 -11.05 -0.60
C PRO A 692 18.18 -9.74 -0.90
N ASN A 693 19.46 -9.71 -0.60
CA ASN A 693 20.38 -8.67 -1.02
C ASN A 693 21.50 -9.28 -1.87
N ASN A 694 22.04 -8.49 -2.80
CA ASN A 694 23.15 -8.90 -3.65
C ASN A 694 24.51 -8.76 -2.92
N ASP A 695 24.54 -8.08 -1.78
CA ASP A 695 25.71 -8.01 -0.90
C ASP A 695 25.89 -9.33 -0.12
N PRO A 696 26.98 -10.09 -0.35
CA PRO A 696 27.25 -11.33 0.38
C PRO A 696 27.44 -11.14 1.88
N GLU A 697 27.89 -9.95 2.33
CA GLU A 697 28.10 -9.65 3.75
C GLU A 697 26.77 -9.37 4.47
N VAL A 698 25.77 -8.87 3.75
CA VAL A 698 24.44 -8.55 4.28
C VAL A 698 23.37 -9.19 3.39
N PRO A 699 23.22 -10.54 3.41
CA PRO A 699 22.41 -11.29 2.43
C PRO A 699 20.90 -11.03 2.51
N TRP A 700 20.45 -10.33 3.55
CA TRP A 700 19.06 -10.00 3.83
C TRP A 700 18.92 -8.51 4.14
N ARG A 701 17.99 -7.84 3.46
CA ARG A 701 17.66 -6.42 3.67
C ARG A 701 16.27 -6.29 4.28
N CYS A 702 16.16 -5.60 5.41
CA CYS A 702 14.87 -5.26 6.01
C CYS A 702 14.14 -4.25 5.10
N LEU A 703 12.87 -4.51 4.81
CA LEU A 703 12.04 -3.60 4.02
C LEU A 703 11.45 -2.46 4.85
N HIS A 704 11.32 -2.63 6.16
CA HIS A 704 10.53 -1.72 6.99
C HIS A 704 11.22 -0.36 7.18
N ARG A 705 10.47 0.72 6.95
CA ARG A 705 10.89 2.08 7.27
C ARG A 705 10.65 2.38 8.74
N GLU A 706 11.74 2.46 9.50
CA GLU A 706 11.70 2.94 10.88
C GLU A 706 11.71 4.47 10.94
N THR A 707 11.25 5.03 12.06
CA THR A 707 11.40 6.46 12.36
C THR A 707 12.88 6.84 12.33
N GLY A 708 13.25 7.82 11.51
CA GLY A 708 14.64 8.26 11.32
C GLY A 708 15.48 7.38 10.39
N ALA A 709 14.92 6.33 9.78
CA ALA A 709 15.65 5.49 8.84
C ALA A 709 16.04 6.26 7.56
N LYS A 710 17.33 6.21 7.19
CA LYS A 710 17.85 6.81 5.94
C LYS A 710 17.62 5.93 4.71
N VAL A 711 17.47 4.62 4.91
CA VAL A 711 17.28 3.62 3.86
C VAL A 711 16.23 2.62 4.31
N TRP A 712 15.30 2.28 3.42
CA TRP A 712 14.18 1.36 3.63
C TRP A 712 13.68 0.84 2.28
N GLY A 713 12.69 -0.06 2.29
CA GLY A 713 12.02 -0.54 1.07
C GLY A 713 13.01 -1.13 0.05
N VAL A 714 12.67 -0.97 -1.24
CA VAL A 714 13.47 -1.36 -2.40
C VAL A 714 13.87 -0.10 -3.16
N ASP A 715 15.17 0.07 -3.36
CA ASP A 715 15.71 1.13 -4.21
C ASP A 715 15.65 0.73 -5.69
N PRO A 716 15.25 1.67 -6.58
CA PRO A 716 15.36 1.46 -8.01
C PRO A 716 16.83 1.43 -8.44
N ASP A 717 17.14 0.55 -9.38
CA ASP A 717 18.45 0.51 -10.05
C ASP A 717 18.58 1.70 -11.02
N ILE A 718 17.47 2.10 -11.66
CA ILE A 718 17.36 3.34 -12.45
C ILE A 718 16.28 4.23 -11.83
N THR A 719 16.70 5.36 -11.24
CA THR A 719 15.78 6.32 -10.63
C THR A 719 15.16 7.22 -11.69
N VAL A 720 13.83 7.23 -11.73
CA VAL A 720 13.02 8.15 -12.55
C VAL A 720 11.98 8.77 -11.63
N LYS A 721 12.35 9.88 -10.96
CA LYS A 721 11.42 10.70 -10.16
C LYS A 721 10.31 11.22 -11.06
N ILE A 722 9.08 11.29 -10.56
CA ILE A 722 7.96 11.98 -11.20
C ILE A 722 7.33 12.95 -10.22
N THR A 723 6.89 14.11 -10.70
CA THR A 723 6.18 15.08 -9.86
C THR A 723 4.74 14.60 -9.61
N PRO A 724 4.05 15.12 -8.57
CA PRO A 724 2.62 14.85 -8.39
C PRO A 724 1.77 15.18 -9.63
N TYR A 725 2.15 16.21 -10.39
CA TYR A 725 1.50 16.56 -11.65
C TYR A 725 1.68 15.47 -12.72
N GLU A 726 2.91 14.99 -12.91
CA GLU A 726 3.21 13.89 -13.83
C GLU A 726 2.52 12.58 -13.40
N ALA A 727 2.47 12.29 -12.10
CA ALA A 727 1.77 11.12 -11.57
C ALA A 727 0.26 11.13 -11.91
N ARG A 728 -0.38 12.31 -11.84
CA ARG A 728 -1.78 12.47 -12.29
C ARG A 728 -1.93 12.17 -13.79
N LYS A 729 -1.00 12.64 -14.64
CA LYS A 729 -0.98 12.31 -16.08
C LYS A 729 -0.82 10.80 -16.32
N VAL A 730 0.06 10.12 -15.57
CA VAL A 730 0.23 8.66 -15.63
C VAL A 730 -1.07 7.93 -15.27
N ILE A 731 -1.71 8.29 -14.16
CA ILE A 731 -2.98 7.69 -13.73
C ILE A 731 -4.08 7.89 -14.80
N ARG A 732 -4.13 9.09 -15.40
CA ARG A 732 -5.01 9.42 -16.53
C ARG A 732 -4.79 8.51 -17.74
N LEU A 733 -3.53 8.35 -18.18
CA LEU A 733 -3.17 7.50 -19.33
C LEU A 733 -3.55 6.03 -19.09
N ARG A 734 -3.33 5.54 -17.86
CA ARG A 734 -3.72 4.20 -17.43
C ARG A 734 -5.23 4.00 -17.51
N ARG A 735 -6.00 4.89 -16.88
CA ARG A 735 -7.47 4.84 -16.89
C ARG A 735 -8.03 4.82 -18.31
N ARG A 736 -7.44 5.59 -19.24
CA ARG A 736 -7.86 5.56 -20.66
C ARG A 736 -7.67 4.19 -21.30
N SER A 737 -6.61 3.48 -20.95
CA SER A 737 -6.26 2.17 -21.51
C SER A 737 -7.07 1.01 -20.92
N ASP A 738 -7.59 1.20 -19.70
CA ASP A 738 -8.39 0.21 -18.96
C ASP A 738 -9.87 0.18 -19.40
N VAL A 739 -10.35 1.27 -20.00
CA VAL A 739 -11.76 1.40 -20.40
C VAL A 739 -12.04 0.60 -21.67
N LEU A 740 -13.03 -0.30 -21.59
CA LEU A 740 -13.62 -0.95 -22.75
C LEU A 740 -14.37 0.06 -23.62
N LYS A 741 -14.04 0.08 -24.91
CA LYS A 741 -14.78 0.85 -25.91
C LYS A 741 -16.18 0.24 -26.09
N ALA A 742 -17.19 1.09 -26.28
CA ALA A 742 -18.55 0.63 -26.57
C ALA A 742 -18.56 -0.23 -27.85
N LYS A 743 -19.46 -1.21 -27.91
CA LYS A 743 -19.55 -2.17 -29.03
C LYS A 743 -19.80 -1.42 -30.34
N GLY A 744 -18.89 -1.58 -31.32
CA GLY A 744 -18.94 -0.89 -32.62
C GLY A 744 -18.16 0.43 -32.70
N ALA A 745 -17.56 0.89 -31.59
CA ALA A 745 -16.76 2.11 -31.59
C ALA A 745 -15.27 1.80 -31.85
N SER A 746 -14.70 2.39 -32.90
CA SER A 746 -13.26 2.32 -33.19
C SER A 746 -12.42 3.06 -32.14
N GLU A 747 -13.01 4.06 -31.47
CA GLU A 747 -12.41 4.90 -30.43
C GLU A 747 -13.39 5.21 -29.30
N ILE A 748 -12.89 5.60 -28.13
CA ILE A 748 -13.76 6.17 -27.09
C ILE A 748 -14.28 7.50 -27.67
N PRO A 749 -15.59 7.79 -27.69
CA PRO A 749 -16.11 9.01 -28.29
C PRO A 749 -15.40 10.25 -27.74
N ALA A 750 -15.03 11.19 -28.63
CA ALA A 750 -14.30 12.39 -28.25
C ALA A 750 -15.03 13.21 -27.17
N GLN A 751 -16.38 13.22 -27.16
CA GLN A 751 -17.14 13.88 -26.08
C GLN A 751 -16.96 13.21 -24.70
N VAL A 752 -16.67 11.91 -24.66
CA VAL A 752 -16.38 11.15 -23.42
C VAL A 752 -14.91 11.33 -23.01
N LEU A 753 -13.99 11.51 -23.97
CA LEU A 753 -12.58 11.84 -23.68
C LEU A 753 -12.39 13.31 -23.23
N ASN A 754 -13.13 14.23 -23.85
CA ASN A 754 -13.06 15.68 -23.62
C ASN A 754 -13.80 16.12 -22.35
N ARG A 755 -14.78 15.34 -21.87
CA ARG A 755 -15.47 15.60 -20.59
C ARG A 755 -14.91 14.79 -19.41
N ARG A 756 -13.84 14.04 -19.67
CA ARG A 756 -12.99 13.47 -18.62
C ARG A 756 -11.86 14.47 -18.33
N PRO A 757 -11.24 14.41 -17.14
CA PRO A 757 -9.93 15.00 -16.87
C PRO A 757 -8.79 14.40 -17.72
N THR A 758 -9.00 13.98 -18.98
CA THR A 758 -8.05 13.10 -19.69
C THR A 758 -7.61 13.53 -21.08
N THR A 759 -8.11 14.61 -21.67
CA THR A 759 -7.47 15.28 -22.84
C THR A 759 -7.70 16.79 -22.90
N GLN A 760 -8.55 17.35 -22.03
CA GLN A 760 -8.54 18.76 -21.73
C GLN A 760 -8.14 18.93 -20.26
N PRO A 761 -7.51 20.05 -19.86
CA PRO A 761 -7.55 20.48 -18.47
C PRO A 761 -8.99 20.32 -17.99
N ILE A 762 -9.20 19.87 -16.74
CA ILE A 762 -10.56 19.84 -16.18
C ILE A 762 -11.16 21.22 -16.50
N GLU A 763 -12.34 21.31 -17.10
CA GLU A 763 -12.97 22.62 -17.31
C GLU A 763 -13.08 23.28 -15.92
N GLY A 764 -12.29 24.33 -15.68
CA GLY A 764 -12.10 24.95 -14.36
C GLY A 764 -10.82 24.57 -13.57
N ASP A 765 -10.00 23.62 -14.01
CA ASP A 765 -8.65 23.36 -13.48
C ASP A 765 -7.64 24.26 -14.20
N GLU A 766 -7.64 25.53 -13.76
CA GLU A 766 -6.65 26.54 -14.14
C GLU A 766 -5.21 26.06 -13.99
N TYR A 767 -4.95 25.09 -13.11
CA TYR A 767 -3.60 24.61 -12.84
C TYR A 767 -3.12 23.68 -13.96
N ALA A 768 -3.96 22.74 -14.41
CA ALA A 768 -3.59 21.83 -15.49
C ALA A 768 -3.35 22.53 -16.84
N SER A 769 -4.12 23.58 -17.15
CA SER A 769 -4.01 24.32 -18.42
C SER A 769 -2.73 25.17 -18.52
N LYS A 770 -2.13 25.56 -17.38
CA LYS A 770 -0.91 26.38 -17.33
C LYS A 770 0.37 25.63 -17.73
N PHE A 771 0.35 24.29 -17.71
CA PHE A 771 1.54 23.45 -17.92
C PHE A 771 1.35 22.36 -19.00
N ASP A 772 0.34 22.50 -19.85
CA ASP A 772 -0.09 21.46 -20.79
C ASP A 772 0.68 21.44 -22.13
N ASP A 773 1.75 22.22 -22.25
CA ASP A 773 2.67 22.19 -23.39
C ASP A 773 3.59 20.96 -23.39
N HIS A 774 3.54 20.15 -22.33
CA HIS A 774 4.30 18.91 -22.19
C HIS A 774 3.49 17.68 -22.63
N PRO A 775 4.10 16.76 -23.42
CA PRO A 775 3.40 15.59 -23.95
C PRO A 775 2.86 14.69 -22.82
N ASP A 776 1.66 14.14 -23.03
CA ASP A 776 1.09 13.13 -22.14
C ASP A 776 1.83 11.79 -22.33
N VAL A 777 2.88 11.59 -21.54
CA VAL A 777 3.73 10.39 -21.59
C VAL A 777 3.95 9.80 -20.20
N ASP A 778 3.92 8.47 -20.10
CA ASP A 778 4.37 7.76 -18.91
C ASP A 778 5.89 7.62 -18.96
N VAL A 779 6.57 8.59 -18.37
CA VAL A 779 8.04 8.73 -18.44
C VAL A 779 8.77 7.52 -17.85
N GLN A 780 8.23 6.90 -16.79
CA GLN A 780 8.85 5.74 -16.16
C GLN A 780 8.67 4.50 -17.03
N LEU A 781 7.49 4.30 -17.63
CA LEU A 781 7.24 3.21 -18.56
C LEU A 781 8.07 3.35 -19.84
N LEU A 782 8.14 4.55 -20.41
CA LEU A 782 8.96 4.83 -21.60
C LEU A 782 10.45 4.56 -21.31
N THR A 783 10.94 5.01 -20.14
CA THR A 783 12.32 4.71 -19.71
C THR A 783 12.54 3.21 -19.61
N ALA A 784 11.66 2.47 -18.93
CA ALA A 784 11.75 1.02 -18.83
C ALA A 784 11.70 0.32 -20.20
N LEU A 785 10.86 0.80 -21.12
CA LEU A 785 10.76 0.28 -22.47
C LEU A 785 12.07 0.46 -23.24
N ASN A 786 12.66 1.66 -23.19
CA ASN A 786 13.92 1.96 -23.87
C ASN A 786 15.11 1.21 -23.25
N VAL A 787 15.12 1.02 -21.93
CA VAL A 787 16.09 0.15 -21.23
C VAL A 787 15.91 -1.31 -21.66
N MET A 788 14.69 -1.82 -21.72
CA MET A 788 14.41 -3.20 -22.15
C MET A 788 14.82 -3.43 -23.61
N ARG A 789 14.50 -2.50 -24.51
CA ARG A 789 14.93 -2.56 -25.91
C ARG A 789 16.44 -2.64 -26.02
N THR A 790 17.16 -1.80 -25.27
CA THR A 790 18.63 -1.83 -25.21
C THR A 790 19.14 -3.16 -24.70
N LYS A 791 18.58 -3.67 -23.60
CA LYS A 791 18.89 -4.99 -23.03
C LYS A 791 18.75 -6.12 -24.05
N LEU A 792 17.68 -6.10 -24.86
CA LEU A 792 17.42 -7.12 -25.87
C LEU A 792 18.38 -7.05 -27.07
N LEU A 793 18.84 -5.85 -27.42
CA LEU A 793 19.84 -5.64 -28.47
C LEU A 793 21.25 -6.01 -27.98
N SER A 794 21.65 -5.55 -26.79
CA SER A 794 23.01 -5.73 -26.25
C SER A 794 23.26 -7.10 -25.63
N ARG A 795 22.22 -7.72 -25.05
CA ARG A 795 22.29 -8.99 -24.29
C ARG A 795 23.23 -8.96 -23.08
N GLN A 796 23.62 -7.78 -22.64
CA GLN A 796 24.43 -7.62 -21.44
C GLN A 796 23.66 -8.13 -20.22
N PRO A 797 24.34 -8.60 -19.16
CA PRO A 797 23.70 -8.87 -17.87
C PRO A 797 23.07 -7.58 -17.30
N TRP A 798 22.18 -7.72 -16.31
CA TRP A 798 21.72 -6.53 -15.61
C TRP A 798 22.88 -5.97 -14.79
N VAL A 799 23.19 -4.69 -14.97
CA VAL A 799 24.16 -4.02 -14.11
C VAL A 799 23.52 -3.89 -12.73
N GLN A 800 24.09 -4.57 -11.74
CA GLN A 800 23.62 -4.45 -10.36
C GLN A 800 24.42 -3.36 -9.67
N SER A 801 23.75 -2.27 -9.27
CA SER A 801 24.35 -1.32 -8.34
C SER A 801 24.53 -2.01 -6.98
N PRO A 802 25.69 -1.89 -6.31
CA PRO A 802 25.82 -2.32 -4.92
C PRO A 802 24.82 -1.51 -4.08
N LYS A 803 23.72 -2.16 -3.67
CA LYS A 803 22.69 -1.53 -2.84
C LYS A 803 23.30 -1.35 -1.45
N VAL A 804 23.44 -0.09 -1.01
CA VAL A 804 24.10 0.31 0.24
C VAL A 804 23.67 -0.57 1.41
N ALA A 805 24.64 -1.14 2.12
CA ALA A 805 24.44 -1.96 3.30
C ALA A 805 23.77 -1.19 4.45
N ILE A 806 22.90 -1.86 5.21
CA ILE A 806 22.38 -1.36 6.49
C ILE A 806 22.58 -2.46 7.53
N ARG A 807 23.10 -2.09 8.70
CA ARG A 807 23.27 -2.95 9.87
C ARG A 807 21.92 -3.51 10.37
N ASP A 808 21.97 -4.72 10.91
CA ASP A 808 20.81 -5.47 11.44
C ASP A 808 20.01 -4.63 12.46
N PRO A 809 18.70 -4.44 12.25
CA PRO A 809 17.80 -3.75 13.19
C PRO A 809 17.78 -4.37 14.61
N LEU A 810 18.24 -5.61 14.76
CA LEU A 810 18.29 -6.32 16.04
C LEU A 810 19.59 -6.10 16.82
N THR A 811 20.58 -5.42 16.23
CA THR A 811 21.77 -4.97 16.96
C THR A 811 21.51 -3.63 17.66
N ILE A 812 20.64 -3.64 18.67
CA ILE A 812 20.65 -2.62 19.72
C ILE A 812 21.19 -3.30 20.98
N GLY A 813 22.51 -3.20 21.15
CA GLY A 813 23.20 -3.74 22.33
C GLY A 813 24.66 -4.07 22.08
N GLY A 814 25.54 -3.06 22.14
CA GLY A 814 26.98 -3.25 22.13
C GLY A 814 27.68 -1.91 22.30
N ALA A 815 28.31 -1.71 23.45
CA ALA A 815 28.91 -0.46 23.90
C ALA A 815 30.03 0.07 23.01
N THR A 816 30.23 1.40 23.09
CA THR A 816 31.50 2.15 22.99
C THR A 816 32.68 1.50 22.25
N GLU A 817 33.20 2.15 21.21
CA GLU A 817 34.54 2.76 21.23
C GLU A 817 34.88 3.50 19.92
N ARG A 818 35.28 4.77 20.13
CA ARG A 818 36.07 5.73 19.33
C ARG A 818 35.67 6.08 17.89
#